data_AF-A0A6I1GYU3-F1
#
_entry.id   AF-A0A6I1GYU3-F1
#
_cell.length_a   1.000
_cell.length_b   1.000
_cell.length_c   1.000
_cell.angle_alpha   90.00
_cell.angle_beta   90.00
_cell.angle_gamma   90.00
#
_symmetry.space_group_name_H-M   'P 1'
#
loop_
_entity.id
_entity.type
_entity.pdbx_description
1 polymer ?
#
loop_
_entity_poly.entity_id
_entity_poly.type
_entity_poly.pdbx_seq_one_letter_code
_entity_poly.pdbx_strand_id
1 'polypeptide(L)'
;MSKKQGVAPGLSPGGKIWLDKVRSLVLGKLVKSGGAGSVYLLPGAPAQVAKLYHPHLDRAANRRKLEAMLELSPELPDQVENGKRYVQIAWPQAAVFDGQGGFAGFVMPLLDMAQTAELEHIMQERQARAAGLPTGLGPKLTLAANLAAVIDALHQQQHYVVDLKPVNLRFYRDSLYIAMLDCDGFSIQGHAERFPAEQFTADYLAPEFQRKGMPAGTEMAQDRFALAVVIFQLLNFGIHPYSGRPGNAQVATDIPGRIRDGCYAYGVKRHKQLAPNATSGHALMPPELRAMFDRAFSPSPQAQRPSAADWAQLLRGYAQRSGGKLVVCTVNPEHQHFAGQGCAACARDKVIVAAAQASVQAQQQQISLPQQRSARRTAPGQAPVAIPVVGNTGGGISGKGWAVVVVLIVLFLIGFTAWTSSPDEVKEKAGLQAQADQAAGLEVFSWRPRKTAGFQPSDARKAVRSLSQAISKGDDGAVTRGLQLLYRAGEDKSSRYEGDKVRARLRTTLMEGLGAMPGYAPELANTYLDQLQADPRDHLAAAAMGRMHLSLDEPQAARQYFEQAVWARPTDGVAWLGVAATGLLRGGEEQDAVNMVALAQLTSYRYAVENAMPAEPGEPADNGVAATAKRMDRAAKVLRLAQGWAYQKRWDKALADGALLAARLKALPPLPDQPAGVLRETMTTVDYGVLDKQHATGENRLTLSIGADGSLAHAAAEMPMEPMLNKVLFDSVKRWTYLPAIKHGQLQDAKVEVLVRYRNGRVSFVPADARVSPEE
;
A
#
# COMPACT_ATOMS: atom_id res chain seq x y z
N MET A 1 42.72 -17.41 -27.27
CA MET A 1 41.58 -17.78 -26.40
C MET A 1 41.56 -16.88 -25.17
N SER A 2 40.57 -16.01 -25.05
CA SER A 2 40.17 -15.42 -23.75
C SER A 2 38.66 -15.26 -23.78
N LYS A 3 37.96 -16.24 -23.21
CA LYS A 3 36.50 -16.23 -23.02
C LYS A 3 36.16 -15.13 -22.03
N LYS A 4 35.80 -13.94 -22.50
CA LYS A 4 35.11 -12.97 -21.66
C LYS A 4 33.69 -13.47 -21.40
N GLN A 5 33.34 -13.48 -20.13
CA GLN A 5 32.20 -14.12 -19.51
C GLN A 5 30.85 -13.56 -20.02
N GLY A 6 29.90 -14.47 -20.28
CA GLY A 6 28.55 -14.36 -19.72
C GLY A 6 27.42 -13.71 -20.52
N VAL A 7 27.57 -13.41 -21.81
CA VAL A 7 26.45 -12.87 -22.62
C VAL A 7 26.04 -13.90 -23.66
N ALA A 8 24.75 -14.26 -23.70
CA ALA A 8 24.22 -15.13 -24.74
C ALA A 8 24.50 -14.49 -26.13
N PRO A 9 24.92 -15.28 -27.14
CA PRO A 9 25.28 -14.73 -28.45
C PRO A 9 24.12 -13.92 -29.03
N GLY A 10 24.36 -12.62 -29.31
CA GLY A 10 23.37 -11.68 -29.85
C GLY A 10 22.78 -10.67 -28.88
N LEU A 11 23.05 -10.75 -27.56
CA LEU A 11 22.55 -9.81 -26.54
C LEU A 11 23.62 -8.80 -26.07
N SER A 12 24.32 -8.18 -27.02
CA SER A 12 25.32 -7.12 -26.79
C SER A 12 24.90 -5.83 -27.50
N PRO A 13 25.59 -4.68 -27.28
CA PRO A 13 25.34 -3.48 -28.10
C PRO A 13 25.36 -3.82 -29.60
N GLY A 14 24.36 -3.33 -30.35
CA GLY A 14 24.09 -3.68 -31.75
C GLY A 14 23.22 -4.93 -31.95
N GLY A 15 23.01 -5.73 -30.91
CA GLY A 15 22.14 -6.90 -30.91
C GLY A 15 20.66 -6.56 -31.01
N LYS A 16 19.86 -7.44 -31.62
CA LYS A 16 18.40 -7.31 -31.69
C LYS A 16 17.74 -8.02 -30.51
N ILE A 17 16.69 -7.39 -30.01
CA ILE A 17 15.78 -7.94 -29.00
C ILE A 17 14.34 -7.81 -29.50
N TRP A 18 13.44 -8.65 -28.99
CA TRP A 18 12.03 -8.66 -29.37
C TRP A 18 11.14 -8.36 -28.17
N LEU A 19 10.25 -7.39 -28.33
CA LEU A 19 9.16 -7.10 -27.40
C LEU A 19 7.92 -7.84 -27.84
N ASP A 20 7.30 -8.55 -26.90
CA ASP A 20 6.06 -9.33 -27.09
C ASP A 20 6.10 -10.27 -28.31
N LYS A 21 7.31 -10.71 -28.70
CA LYS A 21 7.61 -11.53 -29.88
C LYS A 21 7.27 -10.93 -31.26
N VAL A 22 6.87 -9.66 -31.32
CA VAL A 22 6.44 -9.00 -32.59
C VAL A 22 7.33 -7.83 -32.96
N ARG A 23 7.62 -6.92 -32.02
CA ARG A 23 8.39 -5.70 -32.29
C ARG A 23 9.85 -5.91 -31.96
N SER A 24 10.75 -5.70 -32.93
CA SER A 24 12.20 -5.73 -32.66
C SER A 24 12.77 -4.35 -32.32
N LEU A 25 13.71 -4.32 -31.38
CA LEU A 25 14.52 -3.15 -31.03
C LEU A 25 16.01 -3.53 -31.05
N VAL A 26 16.86 -2.52 -31.20
CA VAL A 26 18.33 -2.69 -31.17
C VAL A 26 18.84 -2.24 -29.80
N LEU A 27 19.71 -3.05 -29.20
CA LEU A 27 20.42 -2.70 -27.97
C LEU A 27 21.48 -1.62 -28.28
N GLY A 28 21.40 -0.50 -27.59
CA GLY A 28 22.37 0.58 -27.63
C GLY A 28 23.50 0.39 -26.64
N LYS A 29 24.06 1.51 -26.18
CA LYS A 29 25.15 1.55 -25.20
C LYS A 29 24.72 0.92 -23.86
N LEU A 30 25.62 0.14 -23.27
CA LEU A 30 25.48 -0.33 -21.89
C LEU A 30 25.53 0.86 -20.92
N VAL A 31 24.49 1.01 -20.10
CA VAL A 31 24.40 2.03 -19.04
C VAL A 31 25.08 1.54 -17.77
N LYS A 32 24.71 0.34 -17.33
CA LYS A 32 25.20 -0.27 -16.08
C LYS A 32 25.07 -1.78 -16.18
N SER A 33 25.96 -2.50 -15.51
CA SER A 33 25.83 -3.94 -15.26
C SER A 33 25.93 -4.19 -13.76
N GLY A 34 25.03 -5.00 -13.22
CA GLY A 34 24.97 -5.36 -11.79
C GLY A 34 24.73 -6.86 -11.60
N GLY A 35 24.49 -7.30 -10.36
CA GLY A 35 24.36 -8.74 -10.04
C GLY A 35 23.16 -9.42 -10.72
N ALA A 36 22.04 -8.71 -10.92
CA ALA A 36 20.83 -9.26 -11.52
C ALA A 36 20.76 -9.11 -13.05
N GLY A 37 21.60 -8.26 -13.67
CA GLY A 37 21.52 -8.03 -15.10
C GLY A 37 22.25 -6.79 -15.60
N SER A 38 22.10 -6.55 -16.90
CA SER A 38 22.73 -5.44 -17.62
C SER A 38 21.67 -4.54 -18.24
N VAL A 39 21.82 -3.22 -18.06
CA VAL A 39 20.89 -2.19 -18.55
C VAL A 39 21.48 -1.52 -19.79
N TYR A 40 20.72 -1.52 -20.88
CA TYR A 40 21.10 -0.97 -22.18
C TYR A 40 20.14 0.14 -22.62
N LEU A 41 20.69 1.18 -23.26
CA LEU A 41 19.88 2.17 -23.97
C LEU A 41 19.17 1.54 -25.17
N LEU A 42 18.06 2.13 -25.59
CA LEU A 42 17.31 1.70 -26.77
C LEU A 42 17.20 2.86 -27.77
N PRO A 43 18.07 2.93 -28.81
CA PRO A 43 18.03 4.02 -29.79
C PRO A 43 16.66 4.16 -30.49
N GLY A 44 15.97 3.05 -30.74
CA GLY A 44 14.62 3.03 -31.31
C GLY A 44 13.48 3.31 -30.32
N ALA A 45 13.80 3.54 -29.04
CA ALA A 45 12.86 3.86 -27.98
C ALA A 45 13.57 4.71 -26.88
N PRO A 46 13.90 5.99 -27.16
CA PRO A 46 14.81 6.78 -26.33
C PRO A 46 14.28 7.07 -24.91
N ALA A 47 12.98 6.93 -24.67
CA ALA A 47 12.37 7.08 -23.35
C ALA A 47 12.42 5.78 -22.50
N GLN A 48 13.05 4.72 -23.00
CA GLN A 48 13.12 3.40 -22.38
C GLN A 48 14.55 2.85 -22.34
N VAL A 49 14.76 1.90 -21.44
CA VAL A 49 15.96 1.06 -21.37
C VAL A 49 15.55 -0.41 -21.29
N ALA A 50 16.44 -1.30 -21.74
CA ALA A 50 16.27 -2.74 -21.56
C ALA A 50 17.18 -3.24 -20.44
N LYS A 51 16.62 -3.95 -19.46
CA LYS A 51 17.38 -4.72 -18.46
C LYS A 51 17.35 -6.19 -18.86
N LEU A 52 18.53 -6.75 -19.13
CA LEU A 52 18.69 -8.15 -19.52
C LEU A 52 19.26 -8.97 -18.37
N TYR A 53 18.60 -10.07 -18.03
CA TYR A 53 19.04 -10.98 -16.97
C TYR A 53 20.28 -11.77 -17.38
N HIS A 54 21.20 -11.94 -16.42
CA HIS A 54 22.38 -12.77 -16.65
C HIS A 54 22.00 -14.25 -16.83
N PRO A 55 22.78 -15.03 -17.59
CA PRO A 55 22.42 -16.43 -17.90
C PRO A 55 22.34 -17.38 -16.71
N HIS A 56 22.98 -17.05 -15.58
CA HIS A 56 23.03 -17.90 -14.39
C HIS A 56 21.80 -17.74 -13.47
N LEU A 57 20.92 -16.77 -13.75
CA LEU A 57 19.70 -16.54 -12.97
C LEU A 57 18.57 -17.44 -13.46
N ASP A 58 17.65 -17.79 -12.56
CA ASP A 58 16.45 -18.55 -12.92
C ASP A 58 15.52 -17.70 -13.80
N ARG A 59 15.63 -17.89 -15.11
CA ARG A 59 14.84 -17.16 -16.09
C ARG A 59 13.36 -17.51 -16.04
N ALA A 60 12.98 -18.71 -15.58
CA ALA A 60 11.59 -19.10 -15.47
C ALA A 60 10.91 -18.41 -14.29
N ALA A 61 11.56 -18.37 -13.12
CA ALA A 61 11.07 -17.62 -11.97
C ALA A 61 11.01 -16.11 -12.25
N ASN A 62 12.07 -15.54 -12.85
CA ASN A 62 12.10 -14.12 -13.24
C ASN A 62 11.00 -13.76 -14.22
N ARG A 63 10.70 -14.65 -15.18
CA ARG A 63 9.62 -14.44 -16.13
C ARG A 63 8.25 -14.41 -15.45
N ARG A 64 7.94 -15.38 -14.58
CA ARG A 64 6.65 -15.40 -13.84
C ARG A 64 6.46 -14.16 -12.99
N LYS A 65 7.52 -13.72 -12.29
CA LYS A 65 7.49 -12.48 -11.50
C LYS A 65 7.26 -11.26 -12.39
N LEU A 66 7.96 -11.17 -13.52
CA LEU A 66 7.79 -10.07 -14.47
C LEU A 66 6.38 -10.03 -15.05
N GLU A 67 5.81 -11.17 -15.45
CA GLU A 67 4.44 -11.26 -15.96
C GLU A 67 3.44 -10.73 -14.92
N ALA A 68 3.60 -11.12 -13.65
CA ALA A 68 2.80 -10.56 -12.55
C ALA A 68 3.02 -9.05 -12.35
N MET A 69 4.24 -8.54 -12.49
CA MET A 69 4.52 -7.09 -12.40
C MET A 69 3.87 -6.30 -13.53
N LEU A 70 3.87 -6.83 -14.75
CA LEU A 70 3.24 -6.18 -15.90
C LEU A 70 1.72 -6.09 -15.72
N GLU A 71 1.11 -7.20 -15.29
CA GLU A 71 -0.33 -7.28 -15.00
C GLU A 71 -0.75 -6.36 -13.84
N LEU A 72 0.06 -6.33 -12.77
CA LEU A 72 -0.22 -5.57 -11.55
C LEU A 72 0.53 -4.24 -11.50
N SER A 73 0.63 -3.57 -12.66
CA SER A 73 1.29 -2.26 -12.76
C SER A 73 0.69 -1.27 -11.75
N PRO A 74 1.51 -0.66 -10.88
CA PRO A 74 1.01 0.18 -9.82
C PRO A 74 0.32 1.42 -10.36
N GLU A 75 -0.78 1.82 -9.73
CA GLU A 75 -1.48 3.09 -9.92
C GLU A 75 -0.68 4.29 -9.39
N LEU A 76 0.53 4.45 -9.91
CA LEU A 76 1.46 5.53 -9.59
C LEU A 76 1.96 6.13 -10.91
N PRO A 77 1.14 6.96 -11.58
CA PRO A 77 1.53 7.55 -12.85
C PRO A 77 2.72 8.49 -12.67
N ASP A 78 3.43 8.75 -13.76
CA ASP A 78 4.46 9.78 -13.79
C ASP A 78 3.86 11.14 -13.46
N GLN A 79 4.63 11.98 -12.76
CA GLN A 79 4.21 13.36 -12.55
C GLN A 79 4.44 14.16 -13.82
N VAL A 80 3.51 15.05 -14.15
CA VAL A 80 3.65 15.94 -15.30
C VAL A 80 3.45 17.35 -14.79
N GLU A 81 4.50 18.16 -14.91
CA GLU A 81 4.50 19.55 -14.45
C GLU A 81 5.15 20.40 -15.54
N ASN A 82 4.48 21.46 -15.97
CA ASN A 82 4.94 22.36 -17.04
C ASN A 82 5.34 21.63 -18.34
N GLY A 83 4.58 20.60 -18.73
CA GLY A 83 4.84 19.78 -19.92
C GLY A 83 6.03 18.83 -19.80
N LYS A 84 6.69 18.78 -18.64
CA LYS A 84 7.81 17.89 -18.35
C LYS A 84 7.32 16.66 -17.59
N ARG A 85 7.72 15.48 -18.07
CA ARG A 85 7.40 14.17 -17.47
C ARG A 85 8.47 13.76 -16.47
N TYR A 86 8.04 13.35 -15.29
CA TYR A 86 8.87 12.92 -14.17
C TYR A 86 8.51 11.48 -13.81
N VAL A 87 9.37 10.56 -14.25
CA VAL A 87 9.22 9.14 -13.95
C VAL A 87 9.49 8.89 -12.47
N GLN A 88 8.51 8.31 -11.76
CA GLN A 88 8.63 8.05 -10.32
C GLN A 88 9.20 6.68 -9.99
N ILE A 89 8.95 5.68 -10.83
CA ILE A 89 9.40 4.30 -10.63
C ILE A 89 9.87 3.72 -11.97
N ALA A 90 11.00 3.03 -11.96
CA ALA A 90 11.48 2.28 -13.12
C ALA A 90 10.75 0.92 -13.24
N TRP A 91 9.41 0.96 -13.32
CA TRP A 91 8.59 -0.25 -13.38
C TRP A 91 8.71 -0.94 -14.76
N PRO A 92 8.67 -2.29 -14.83
CA PRO A 92 8.65 -2.98 -16.11
C PRO A 92 7.46 -2.61 -16.99
N GLN A 93 7.67 -2.52 -18.30
CA GLN A 93 6.66 -2.13 -19.30
C GLN A 93 6.39 -3.18 -20.36
N ALA A 94 7.37 -4.03 -20.69
CA ALA A 94 7.18 -5.20 -21.55
C ALA A 94 8.30 -6.23 -21.34
N ALA A 95 8.01 -7.49 -21.67
CA ALA A 95 9.00 -8.57 -21.67
C ALA A 95 9.91 -8.51 -22.90
N VAL A 96 11.17 -8.90 -22.71
CA VAL A 96 12.19 -8.94 -23.75
C VAL A 96 12.58 -10.38 -24.05
N PHE A 97 12.61 -10.71 -25.34
CA PHE A 97 13.02 -12.00 -25.88
C PHE A 97 14.26 -11.88 -26.76
N ASP A 98 15.07 -12.93 -26.81
CA ASP A 98 16.16 -13.09 -27.76
C ASP A 98 15.68 -13.58 -29.13
N GLY A 99 16.61 -13.70 -30.09
CA GLY A 99 16.29 -14.08 -31.47
C GLY A 99 15.86 -15.53 -31.65
N GLN A 100 15.98 -16.36 -30.61
CA GLN A 100 15.47 -17.72 -30.59
C GLN A 100 14.11 -17.81 -29.87
N GLY A 101 13.54 -16.66 -29.47
CA GLY A 101 12.29 -16.59 -28.71
C GLY A 101 12.44 -16.89 -27.21
N GLY A 102 13.67 -17.00 -26.71
CA GLY A 102 13.97 -17.20 -25.30
C GLY A 102 13.77 -15.93 -24.49
N PHE A 103 13.17 -16.04 -23.31
CA PHE A 103 13.04 -14.90 -22.39
C PHE A 103 14.43 -14.39 -21.96
N ALA A 104 14.65 -13.08 -22.05
CA ALA A 104 15.95 -12.45 -21.81
C ALA A 104 15.91 -11.32 -20.77
N GLY A 105 14.75 -10.69 -20.53
CA GLY A 105 14.64 -9.57 -19.60
C GLY A 105 13.38 -8.74 -19.81
N PHE A 106 13.48 -7.43 -19.60
CA PHE A 106 12.35 -6.51 -19.75
C PHE A 106 12.79 -5.11 -20.16
N VAL A 107 11.85 -4.31 -20.66
CA VAL A 107 12.02 -2.86 -20.85
C VAL A 107 11.32 -2.08 -19.74
N MET A 108 11.89 -0.93 -19.38
CA MET A 108 11.38 -0.02 -18.35
C MET A 108 11.66 1.44 -18.75
N PRO A 109 10.99 2.44 -18.15
CA PRO A 109 11.28 3.84 -18.41
C PRO A 109 12.76 4.19 -18.17
N LEU A 110 13.31 5.06 -19.01
CA LEU A 110 14.58 5.70 -18.75
C LEU A 110 14.39 6.82 -17.72
N LEU A 111 15.07 6.70 -16.57
CA LEU A 111 15.21 7.78 -15.60
C LEU A 111 16.29 8.76 -16.06
N ASP A 112 15.96 10.05 -16.08
CA ASP A 112 16.92 11.10 -16.43
C ASP A 112 17.94 11.28 -15.29
N MET A 113 19.11 10.65 -15.46
CA MET A 113 20.18 10.70 -14.46
C MET A 113 20.79 12.10 -14.31
N ALA A 114 20.72 12.96 -15.33
CA ALA A 114 21.28 14.31 -15.29
C ALA A 114 20.42 15.24 -14.43
N GLN A 115 19.10 15.05 -14.47
CA GLN A 115 18.13 15.88 -13.73
C GLN A 115 17.80 15.34 -12.34
N THR A 116 18.25 14.13 -12.03
CA THR A 116 18.07 13.53 -10.71
C THR A 116 19.34 13.60 -9.87
N ALA A 117 19.16 13.53 -8.56
CA ALA A 117 20.23 13.34 -7.59
C ALA A 117 19.91 12.16 -6.68
N GLU A 118 20.93 11.50 -6.15
CA GLU A 118 20.76 10.44 -5.15
C GLU A 118 20.32 11.04 -3.82
N LEU A 119 19.43 10.34 -3.14
CA LEU A 119 18.90 10.82 -1.86
C LEU A 119 20.01 10.99 -0.82
N GLU A 120 21.05 10.16 -0.88
CA GLU A 120 22.21 10.25 0.03
C GLU A 120 22.93 11.60 -0.06
N HIS A 121 23.01 12.21 -1.25
CA HIS A 121 23.68 13.50 -1.44
C HIS A 121 23.04 14.63 -0.63
N ILE A 122 21.71 14.63 -0.46
CA ILE A 122 21.01 15.70 0.29
C ILE A 122 21.00 15.46 1.81
N MET A 123 21.23 14.22 2.25
CA MET A 123 21.29 13.89 3.68
C MET A 123 22.46 14.59 4.36
N GLN A 124 23.62 14.66 3.67
CA GLN A 124 24.84 15.26 4.17
C GLN A 124 25.10 16.63 3.54
N GLU A 125 25.28 17.65 4.37
CA GLU A 125 25.39 19.03 3.88
C GLU A 125 26.58 19.25 2.91
N ARG A 126 27.74 18.66 3.20
CA ARG A 126 28.93 18.78 2.33
C ARG A 126 28.64 18.23 0.92
N GLN A 127 27.97 17.08 0.84
CA GLN A 127 27.61 16.47 -0.43
C GLN A 127 26.52 17.27 -1.14
N ALA A 128 25.54 17.77 -0.38
CA ALA A 128 24.48 18.63 -0.91
C ALA A 128 25.07 19.88 -1.57
N ARG A 129 25.97 20.59 -0.88
CA ARG A 129 26.67 21.78 -1.43
C ARG A 129 27.49 21.42 -2.67
N ALA A 130 28.26 20.33 -2.63
CA ALA A 130 29.06 19.89 -3.78
C ALA A 130 28.21 19.54 -5.01
N ALA A 131 26.98 19.06 -4.80
CA ALA A 131 26.03 18.74 -5.86
C ALA A 131 25.11 19.91 -6.25
N GLY A 132 25.26 21.09 -5.64
CA GLY A 132 24.37 22.24 -5.87
C GLY A 132 22.94 22.04 -5.35
N LEU A 133 22.74 21.15 -4.39
CA LEU A 133 21.45 20.81 -3.80
C LEU A 133 21.14 21.70 -2.59
N PRO A 134 19.85 21.93 -2.29
CA PRO A 134 19.49 22.74 -1.14
C PRO A 134 19.88 22.04 0.18
N THR A 135 20.41 22.83 1.12
CA THR A 135 20.91 22.34 2.42
C THR A 135 19.89 22.46 3.55
N GLY A 136 18.87 23.30 3.37
CA GLY A 136 17.83 23.58 4.35
C GLY A 136 16.95 22.37 4.70
N LEU A 137 16.21 22.49 5.80
CA LEU A 137 15.36 21.43 6.32
C LEU A 137 14.08 21.21 5.48
N GLY A 138 13.54 22.27 4.86
CA GLY A 138 12.30 22.23 4.08
C GLY A 138 12.32 21.24 2.92
N PRO A 139 13.34 21.26 2.04
CA PRO A 139 13.48 20.28 0.96
C PRO A 139 13.60 18.84 1.47
N LYS A 140 14.29 18.61 2.60
CA LYS A 140 14.41 17.28 3.21
C LYS A 140 13.08 16.76 3.74
N LEU A 141 12.26 17.63 4.34
CA LEU A 141 10.89 17.32 4.76
C LEU A 141 9.97 17.03 3.57
N THR A 142 10.10 17.81 2.50
CA THR A 142 9.35 17.61 1.26
C THR A 142 9.68 16.26 0.63
N LEU A 143 10.97 15.92 0.53
CA LEU A 143 11.42 14.61 0.05
C LEU A 143 10.93 13.46 0.93
N ALA A 144 10.98 13.61 2.25
CA ALA A 144 10.48 12.62 3.19
C ALA A 144 8.97 12.39 3.04
N ALA A 145 8.19 13.48 2.87
CA ALA A 145 6.75 13.41 2.63
C ALA A 145 6.41 12.75 1.28
N ASN A 146 7.12 13.13 0.21
CA ASN A 146 6.94 12.57 -1.13
C ASN A 146 7.31 11.09 -1.17
N LEU A 147 8.42 10.69 -0.52
CA LEU A 147 8.81 9.29 -0.38
C LEU A 147 7.74 8.49 0.34
N ALA A 148 7.26 8.99 1.49
CA ALA A 148 6.20 8.33 2.23
C ALA A 148 4.91 8.17 1.40
N ALA A 149 4.55 9.16 0.57
CA ALA A 149 3.39 9.07 -0.33
C ALA A 149 3.58 8.02 -1.43
N VAL A 150 4.77 7.92 -2.03
CA VAL A 150 5.09 6.88 -3.02
C VAL A 150 5.02 5.48 -2.40
N ILE A 151 5.60 5.29 -1.22
CA ILE A 151 5.56 4.01 -0.51
C ILE A 151 4.12 3.63 -0.12
N ASP A 152 3.30 4.60 0.31
CA ASP A 152 1.90 4.35 0.61
C ASP A 152 1.13 3.88 -0.63
N ALA A 153 1.33 4.52 -1.78
CA ALA A 153 0.70 4.13 -3.04
C ALA A 153 1.08 2.70 -3.47
N LEU A 154 2.32 2.28 -3.23
CA LEU A 154 2.76 0.90 -3.46
C LEU A 154 2.14 -0.08 -2.45
N HIS A 155 2.13 0.28 -1.16
CA HIS A 155 1.57 -0.56 -0.09
C HIS A 155 0.07 -0.80 -0.24
N GLN A 156 -0.69 0.19 -0.72
CA GLN A 156 -2.13 0.05 -1.02
C GLN A 156 -2.40 -1.04 -2.08
N GLN A 157 -1.39 -1.37 -2.90
CA GLN A 157 -1.45 -2.36 -3.97
C GLN A 157 -0.65 -3.63 -3.64
N GLN A 158 -0.23 -3.79 -2.38
CA GLN A 158 0.54 -4.92 -1.89
C GLN A 158 1.88 -5.13 -2.61
N HIS A 159 2.47 -4.04 -3.11
CA HIS A 159 3.83 -4.01 -3.63
C HIS A 159 4.75 -3.48 -2.54
N TYR A 160 5.78 -4.25 -2.19
CA TYR A 160 6.69 -3.92 -1.08
C TYR A 160 8.12 -3.83 -1.56
N VAL A 161 8.82 -2.77 -1.16
CA VAL A 161 10.18 -2.46 -1.64
C VAL A 161 11.20 -3.40 -1.03
N VAL A 162 11.05 -3.68 0.25
CA VAL A 162 11.86 -4.51 1.14
C VAL A 162 13.29 -4.00 1.34
N ASP A 163 14.02 -3.76 0.26
CA ASP A 163 15.37 -3.20 0.23
C ASP A 163 15.34 -1.67 0.07
N LEU A 164 14.52 -1.02 0.89
CA LEU A 164 14.37 0.44 0.90
C LEU A 164 15.61 1.08 1.55
N LYS A 165 16.45 1.70 0.73
CA LYS A 165 17.69 2.35 1.16
C LYS A 165 18.05 3.55 0.27
N PRO A 166 18.82 4.53 0.76
CA PRO A 166 19.12 5.77 0.04
C PRO A 166 19.70 5.58 -1.37
N VAL A 167 20.56 4.57 -1.58
CA VAL A 167 21.17 4.34 -2.91
C VAL A 167 20.17 3.89 -3.99
N ASN A 168 19.04 3.32 -3.60
CA ASN A 168 17.95 2.95 -4.53
C ASN A 168 16.96 4.11 -4.75
N LEU A 169 17.17 5.24 -4.09
CA LEU A 169 16.28 6.39 -4.10
C LEU A 169 16.95 7.60 -4.73
N ARG A 170 16.29 8.16 -5.72
CA ARG A 170 16.66 9.42 -6.35
C ARG A 170 15.52 10.42 -6.23
N PHE A 171 15.81 11.67 -6.55
CA PHE A 171 14.79 12.69 -6.68
C PHE A 171 15.15 13.68 -7.79
N TYR A 172 14.15 14.30 -8.38
CA TYR A 172 14.34 15.37 -9.36
C TYR A 172 14.71 16.67 -8.65
N ARG A 173 15.79 17.29 -9.10
CA ARG A 173 16.40 18.45 -8.41
C ARG A 173 15.44 19.62 -8.26
N ASP A 174 14.63 19.88 -9.29
CA ASP A 174 13.77 21.07 -9.36
C ASP A 174 12.43 20.88 -8.63
N SER A 175 11.83 19.69 -8.73
CA SER A 175 10.47 19.41 -8.23
C SER A 175 10.43 18.59 -6.94
N LEU A 176 11.55 17.96 -6.56
CA LEU A 176 11.64 17.04 -5.42
C LEU A 176 10.72 15.81 -5.53
N TYR A 177 10.24 15.47 -6.74
CA TYR A 177 9.58 14.19 -6.97
C TYR A 177 10.57 13.04 -6.79
N ILE A 178 10.11 11.96 -6.16
CA ILE A 178 10.91 10.77 -5.93
C ILE A 178 10.99 9.93 -7.20
N ALA A 179 12.15 9.35 -7.43
CA ALA A 179 12.45 8.42 -8.50
C ALA A 179 13.11 7.16 -7.90
N MET A 180 12.45 6.01 -8.00
CA MET A 180 12.96 4.74 -7.45
C MET A 180 13.61 3.88 -8.52
N LEU A 181 14.76 3.30 -8.16
CA LEU A 181 15.49 2.33 -8.96
C LEU A 181 15.13 0.90 -8.54
N ASP A 182 15.57 -0.07 -9.35
CA ASP A 182 15.53 -1.51 -9.04
C ASP A 182 14.14 -2.03 -8.60
N CYS A 183 13.09 -1.55 -9.27
CA CYS A 183 11.71 -1.92 -8.98
C CYS A 183 11.41 -3.41 -9.22
N ASP A 184 12.21 -4.10 -10.03
CA ASP A 184 12.13 -5.55 -10.24
C ASP A 184 12.57 -6.36 -9.01
N GLY A 185 13.25 -5.72 -8.05
CA GLY A 185 13.58 -6.32 -6.76
C GLY A 185 12.41 -6.39 -5.77
N PHE A 186 11.31 -5.70 -6.04
CA PHE A 186 10.19 -5.58 -5.10
C PHE A 186 9.52 -6.94 -4.86
N SER A 187 8.86 -7.06 -3.71
CA SER A 187 7.97 -8.17 -3.43
C SER A 187 6.57 -7.88 -3.94
N ILE A 188 6.02 -8.80 -4.73
CA ILE A 188 4.79 -8.64 -5.50
C ILE A 188 3.81 -9.73 -5.11
N GLN A 189 2.57 -9.35 -4.79
CA GLN A 189 1.48 -10.32 -4.62
C GLN A 189 0.83 -10.60 -5.98
N GLY A 190 1.23 -11.69 -6.64
CA GLY A 190 0.56 -12.17 -7.85
C GLY A 190 -0.80 -12.81 -7.56
N HIS A 191 -1.54 -13.18 -8.60
CA HIS A 191 -2.86 -13.82 -8.47
C HIS A 191 -2.82 -15.16 -7.71
N ALA A 192 -1.80 -15.99 -7.97
CA ALA A 192 -1.69 -17.34 -7.40
C ALA A 192 -0.63 -17.46 -6.29
N GLU A 193 0.41 -16.62 -6.32
CA GLU A 193 1.56 -16.74 -5.43
C GLU A 193 2.16 -15.38 -5.05
N ARG A 194 2.92 -15.38 -3.97
CA ARG A 194 3.71 -14.22 -3.54
C ARG A 194 5.12 -14.35 -4.12
N PHE A 195 5.57 -13.35 -4.87
CA PHE A 195 6.96 -13.23 -5.30
C PHE A 195 7.74 -12.43 -4.25
N PRO A 196 8.65 -13.04 -3.48
CA PRO A 196 9.40 -12.33 -2.45
C PRO A 196 10.45 -11.38 -3.07
N ALA A 197 10.90 -10.43 -2.26
CA ALA A 197 12.12 -9.70 -2.57
C ALA A 197 13.34 -10.58 -2.25
N GLU A 198 14.32 -10.62 -3.15
CA GLU A 198 15.48 -11.51 -3.03
C GLU A 198 16.62 -10.91 -2.19
N GLN A 199 16.63 -9.59 -2.06
CA GLN A 199 17.72 -8.84 -1.43
C GLN A 199 17.17 -7.92 -0.36
N PHE A 200 17.97 -7.70 0.68
CA PHE A 200 17.75 -6.71 1.72
C PHE A 200 19.11 -6.29 2.27
N THR A 201 19.19 -5.04 2.71
CA THR A 201 20.40 -4.47 3.31
C THR A 201 20.30 -4.51 4.82
N ALA A 202 21.25 -5.16 5.49
CA ALA A 202 21.22 -5.41 6.92
C ALA A 202 21.08 -4.12 7.77
N ASP A 203 21.67 -3.00 7.31
CA ASP A 203 21.57 -1.70 7.98
C ASP A 203 20.15 -1.11 7.99
N TYR A 204 19.26 -1.59 7.11
CA TYR A 204 17.86 -1.17 7.00
C TYR A 204 16.88 -2.30 7.34
N LEU A 205 17.38 -3.46 7.78
CA LEU A 205 16.58 -4.62 8.12
C LEU A 205 16.02 -4.51 9.55
N ALA A 206 14.71 -4.68 9.71
CA ALA A 206 14.03 -4.58 11.00
C ALA A 206 14.60 -5.58 12.02
N PRO A 207 14.62 -5.24 13.33
CA PRO A 207 15.27 -6.03 14.37
C PRO A 207 14.82 -7.49 14.42
N GLU A 208 13.54 -7.75 14.19
CA GLU A 208 12.95 -9.09 14.18
C GLU A 208 13.47 -9.99 13.04
N PHE A 209 13.99 -9.41 11.96
CA PHE A 209 14.47 -10.15 10.79
C PHE A 209 15.99 -10.32 10.77
N GLN A 210 16.74 -9.59 11.61
CA GLN A 210 18.20 -9.66 11.69
C GLN A 210 18.75 -11.07 12.01
N ARG A 211 17.98 -11.90 12.76
CA ARG A 211 18.43 -13.26 13.16
C ARG A 211 17.89 -14.37 12.29
N LYS A 212 16.61 -14.30 11.92
CA LYS A 212 15.86 -15.41 11.30
C LYS A 212 15.54 -15.16 9.83
N GLY A 213 15.96 -14.03 9.28
CA GLY A 213 15.47 -13.54 8.00
C GLY A 213 14.02 -13.09 8.09
N MET A 214 13.41 -12.82 6.95
CA MET A 214 12.08 -12.24 6.82
C MET A 214 11.09 -13.28 6.31
N PRO A 215 10.08 -13.67 7.12
CA PRO A 215 9.01 -14.54 6.66
C PRO A 215 8.13 -13.87 5.59
N ALA A 216 7.57 -14.66 4.69
CA ALA A 216 6.57 -14.18 3.72
C ALA A 216 5.37 -13.55 4.47
N GLY A 217 4.86 -12.44 3.94
CA GLY A 217 3.75 -11.68 4.54
C GLY A 217 4.18 -10.64 5.59
N THR A 218 5.47 -10.52 5.90
CA THR A 218 6.00 -9.51 6.85
C THR A 218 6.68 -8.31 6.18
N GLU A 219 6.66 -8.25 4.85
CA GLU A 219 7.38 -7.28 4.03
C GLU A 219 6.90 -5.84 4.25
N MET A 220 5.60 -5.64 4.49
CA MET A 220 5.07 -4.31 4.86
C MET A 220 5.69 -3.80 6.16
N ALA A 221 5.88 -4.67 7.15
CA ALA A 221 6.46 -4.30 8.44
C ALA A 221 7.95 -3.95 8.31
N GLN A 222 8.65 -4.63 7.40
CA GLN A 222 10.02 -4.31 7.00
C GLN A 222 10.09 -2.93 6.35
N ASP A 223 9.25 -2.64 5.35
CA ASP A 223 9.22 -1.34 4.68
C ASP A 223 8.94 -0.19 5.65
N ARG A 224 8.02 -0.38 6.60
CA ARG A 224 7.73 0.64 7.63
C ARG A 224 8.94 0.97 8.49
N PHE A 225 9.74 -0.04 8.84
CA PHE A 225 10.98 0.18 9.58
C PHE A 225 12.00 0.93 8.72
N ALA A 226 12.27 0.44 7.52
CA ALA A 226 13.25 1.04 6.61
C ALA A 226 12.87 2.48 6.22
N LEU A 227 11.59 2.76 5.99
CA LEU A 227 11.09 4.10 5.71
C LEU A 227 11.37 5.05 6.89
N ALA A 228 11.11 4.61 8.11
CA ALA A 228 11.42 5.41 9.29
C ALA A 228 12.93 5.67 9.44
N VAL A 229 13.79 4.71 9.12
CA VAL A 229 15.25 4.90 9.10
C VAL A 229 15.65 5.98 8.10
N VAL A 230 15.15 5.91 6.86
CA VAL A 230 15.47 6.88 5.80
C VAL A 230 14.96 8.29 6.17
N ILE A 231 13.75 8.40 6.70
CA ILE A 231 13.19 9.68 7.17
C ILE A 231 14.03 10.23 8.33
N PHE A 232 14.44 9.38 9.28
CA PHE A 232 15.30 9.78 10.38
C PHE A 232 16.63 10.34 9.87
N GLN A 233 17.28 9.67 8.92
CA GLN A 233 18.53 10.14 8.32
C GLN A 233 18.36 11.48 7.58
N LEU A 234 17.29 11.62 6.77
CA LEU A 234 16.99 12.89 6.08
C LEU A 234 16.86 14.06 7.05
N LEU A 235 16.13 13.86 8.14
CA LEU A 235 15.81 14.93 9.09
C LEU A 235 16.88 15.12 10.17
N ASN A 236 17.87 14.23 10.24
CA ASN A 236 18.89 14.21 11.28
C ASN A 236 20.32 14.16 10.71
N PHE A 237 20.59 14.96 9.68
CA PHE A 237 21.95 15.16 9.13
C PHE A 237 22.65 13.88 8.65
N GLY A 238 21.88 12.90 8.15
CA GLY A 238 22.38 11.59 7.69
C GLY A 238 22.69 10.60 8.81
N ILE A 239 22.44 10.97 10.07
CA ILE A 239 22.73 10.12 11.24
C ILE A 239 21.75 8.94 11.26
N HIS A 240 22.29 7.72 11.39
CA HIS A 240 21.48 6.51 11.52
C HIS A 240 20.87 6.39 12.94
N PRO A 241 19.60 5.95 13.10
CA PRO A 241 18.94 5.87 14.42
C PRO A 241 19.60 4.91 15.43
N TYR A 242 20.39 3.95 14.93
CA TYR A 242 21.19 3.02 15.74
C TYR A 242 22.69 3.39 15.78
N SER A 243 23.07 4.54 15.24
CA SER A 243 24.40 5.11 15.44
C SER A 243 24.43 5.98 16.70
N GLY A 244 25.56 6.03 17.38
CA GLY A 244 25.69 6.73 18.65
C GLY A 244 26.99 6.36 19.35
N ARG A 245 27.21 6.93 20.53
CA ARG A 245 28.38 6.66 21.35
C ARG A 245 28.12 5.47 22.29
N PRO A 246 28.82 4.35 22.14
CA PRO A 246 28.63 3.19 23.01
C PRO A 246 29.08 3.53 24.45
N GLY A 247 28.31 3.07 25.43
CA GLY A 247 28.61 3.26 26.85
C GLY A 247 29.64 2.26 27.40
N ASN A 248 29.85 1.14 26.71
CA ASN A 248 30.84 0.12 27.04
C ASN A 248 31.20 -0.71 25.79
N ALA A 249 32.21 -1.58 25.92
CA ALA A 249 32.70 -2.43 24.83
C ALA A 249 31.75 -3.59 24.46
N GLN A 250 30.66 -3.81 25.20
CA GLN A 250 29.70 -4.90 24.93
C GLN A 250 28.66 -4.53 23.86
N VAL A 251 28.52 -3.25 23.54
CA VAL A 251 27.63 -2.80 22.46
C VAL A 251 28.25 -3.18 21.12
N ALA A 252 27.45 -3.80 20.26
CA ALA A 252 27.87 -4.15 18.90
C ALA A 252 28.52 -2.95 18.18
N THR A 253 29.61 -3.20 17.46
CA THR A 253 30.36 -2.15 16.77
C THR A 253 29.70 -1.75 15.45
N ASP A 254 28.96 -2.66 14.84
CA ASP A 254 28.24 -2.53 13.58
C ASP A 254 26.78 -2.11 13.77
N ILE A 255 26.18 -1.51 12.74
CA ILE A 255 24.78 -1.08 12.75
C ILE A 255 23.80 -2.27 12.81
N PRO A 256 23.96 -3.35 12.03
CA PRO A 256 23.06 -4.51 12.10
C PRO A 256 23.00 -5.14 13.49
N GLY A 257 24.15 -5.32 14.15
CA GLY A 257 24.21 -5.78 15.54
C GLY A 257 23.44 -4.87 16.50
N ARG A 258 23.55 -3.55 16.36
CA ARG A 258 22.81 -2.58 17.19
C ARG A 258 21.31 -2.58 16.91
N ILE A 259 20.89 -2.77 15.66
CA ILE A 259 19.48 -2.92 15.30
C ILE A 259 18.93 -4.19 15.95
N ARG A 260 19.60 -5.34 15.75
CA ARG A 260 19.24 -6.64 16.33
C ARG A 260 19.03 -6.56 17.84
N ASP A 261 19.87 -5.79 18.53
CA ASP A 261 19.84 -5.66 19.99
C ASP A 261 18.95 -4.49 20.46
N GLY A 262 18.21 -3.84 19.55
CA GLY A 262 17.26 -2.78 19.90
C GLY A 262 17.92 -1.52 20.46
N CYS A 263 19.17 -1.25 20.11
CA CYS A 263 19.97 -0.13 20.64
C CYS A 263 19.58 1.22 20.02
N TYR A 264 18.31 1.62 20.12
CA TYR A 264 17.84 2.92 19.65
C TYR A 264 18.28 4.04 20.62
N ALA A 265 19.12 4.96 20.14
CA ALA A 265 19.79 5.95 21.00
C ALA A 265 18.95 7.21 21.29
N TYR A 266 17.95 7.52 20.46
CA TYR A 266 17.38 8.86 20.36
C TYR A 266 16.00 9.03 20.99
N GLY A 267 15.35 7.94 21.38
CA GLY A 267 13.99 8.00 21.87
C GLY A 267 13.84 8.64 23.25
N VAL A 268 12.60 9.01 23.60
CA VAL A 268 12.26 9.57 24.93
C VAL A 268 12.81 8.67 26.04
N LYS A 269 12.71 7.35 25.86
CA LYS A 269 13.42 6.35 26.66
C LYS A 269 14.54 5.72 25.84
N ARG A 270 15.70 6.39 25.79
CA ARG A 270 16.90 5.89 25.08
C ARG A 270 17.42 4.57 25.66
N HIS A 271 18.07 3.77 24.82
CA HIS A 271 18.78 2.57 25.26
C HIS A 271 19.95 2.95 26.19
N LYS A 272 20.07 2.30 27.36
CA LYS A 272 21.04 2.67 28.41
C LYS A 272 22.50 2.59 27.95
N GLN A 273 22.78 1.71 26.99
CA GLN A 273 24.15 1.42 26.54
C GLN A 273 24.55 2.23 25.30
N LEU A 274 23.66 3.01 24.69
CA LEU A 274 23.99 3.81 23.50
C LEU A 274 23.48 5.25 23.67
N ALA A 275 24.43 6.19 23.75
CA ALA A 275 24.10 7.60 23.81
C ALA A 275 23.91 8.18 22.38
N PRO A 276 23.01 9.15 22.18
CA PRO A 276 22.89 9.89 20.93
C PRO A 276 24.22 10.44 20.40
N ASN A 277 24.35 10.57 19.09
CA ASN A 277 25.41 11.38 18.51
C ASN A 277 25.26 12.84 18.95
N ALA A 278 26.36 13.48 19.39
CA ALA A 278 26.38 14.86 19.87
C ALA A 278 25.96 15.88 18.79
N THR A 279 26.08 15.52 17.51
CA THR A 279 25.67 16.36 16.36
C THR A 279 24.22 16.16 15.92
N SER A 280 23.46 15.33 16.65
CA SER A 280 22.06 15.03 16.35
C SER A 280 21.13 16.22 16.63
N GLY A 281 20.24 16.50 15.68
CA GLY A 281 19.14 17.44 15.81
C GLY A 281 17.86 16.84 16.39
N HIS A 282 17.80 15.53 16.60
CA HIS A 282 16.57 14.83 17.00
C HIS A 282 15.89 15.42 18.25
N ALA A 283 16.67 15.83 19.25
CA ALA A 283 16.13 16.40 20.49
C ALA A 283 15.37 17.73 20.29
N LEU A 284 15.63 18.43 19.18
CA LEU A 284 15.01 19.70 18.80
C LEU A 284 13.87 19.50 17.78
N MET A 285 13.47 18.26 17.53
CA MET A 285 12.29 17.96 16.71
C MET A 285 11.00 18.11 17.53
N PRO A 286 9.89 18.51 16.89
CA PRO A 286 8.58 18.60 17.53
C PRO A 286 8.16 17.28 18.20
N PRO A 287 7.44 17.33 19.33
CA PRO A 287 7.07 16.14 20.10
C PRO A 287 6.35 15.06 19.27
N GLU A 288 5.45 15.45 18.38
CA GLU A 288 4.70 14.53 17.52
C GLU A 288 5.59 13.80 16.51
N LEU A 289 6.63 14.46 16.00
CA LEU A 289 7.60 13.86 15.09
C LEU A 289 8.51 12.87 15.84
N ARG A 290 8.96 13.25 17.05
CA ARG A 290 9.71 12.34 17.93
C ARG A 290 8.88 11.11 18.31
N ALA A 291 7.60 11.29 18.60
CA ALA A 291 6.69 10.19 18.91
C ALA A 291 6.54 9.20 17.74
N MET A 292 6.58 9.66 16.49
CA MET A 292 6.60 8.78 15.32
C MET A 292 7.87 7.91 15.27
N PHE A 293 9.04 8.49 15.51
CA PHE A 293 10.29 7.72 15.55
C PHE A 293 10.31 6.73 16.72
N ASP A 294 9.82 7.14 17.89
CA ASP A 294 9.74 6.26 19.06
C ASP A 294 8.81 5.05 18.80
N ARG A 295 7.68 5.27 18.11
CA ARG A 295 6.81 4.18 17.66
C ARG A 295 7.47 3.29 16.62
N ALA A 296 8.23 3.85 15.69
CA ALA A 296 8.89 3.11 14.61
C ALA A 296 10.01 2.18 15.13
N PHE A 297 10.78 2.67 16.11
CA PHE A 297 11.96 1.98 16.65
C PHE A 297 11.75 1.36 18.03
N SER A 298 10.51 1.32 18.52
CA SER A 298 10.14 0.68 19.79
C SER A 298 10.55 -0.80 19.80
N PRO A 299 11.15 -1.30 20.90
CA PRO A 299 11.57 -2.70 21.02
C PRO A 299 10.40 -3.69 21.22
N SER A 300 9.15 -3.28 20.98
CA SER A 300 7.97 -4.14 21.17
C SER A 300 7.98 -5.34 20.20
N PRO A 301 7.64 -6.56 20.67
CA PRO A 301 7.47 -7.75 19.81
C PRO A 301 6.40 -7.57 18.72
N GLN A 302 5.44 -6.66 18.94
CA GLN A 302 4.42 -6.26 17.97
C GLN A 302 4.51 -4.75 17.78
N ALA A 303 5.62 -4.30 17.18
CA ALA A 303 5.84 -2.88 16.94
C ALA A 303 4.71 -2.30 16.06
N GLN A 304 3.92 -1.38 16.64
CA GLN A 304 2.91 -0.60 15.90
C GLN A 304 3.60 0.53 15.12
N ARG A 305 4.52 0.15 14.22
CA ARG A 305 5.28 1.10 13.41
C ARG A 305 4.32 1.94 12.58
N PRO A 306 4.54 3.27 12.50
CA PRO A 306 3.73 4.12 11.65
C PRO A 306 3.71 3.62 10.21
N SER A 307 2.56 3.76 9.58
CA SER A 307 2.39 3.48 8.15
C SER A 307 3.04 4.57 7.30
N ALA A 308 3.23 4.28 6.01
CA ALA A 308 3.68 5.29 5.05
C ALA A 308 2.68 6.45 4.93
N ALA A 309 1.37 6.17 4.98
CA ALA A 309 0.33 7.18 5.08
C ALA A 309 0.49 8.11 6.30
N ASP A 310 0.77 7.55 7.50
CA ASP A 310 0.98 8.35 8.72
C ASP A 310 2.16 9.33 8.54
N TRP A 311 3.26 8.86 7.97
CA TRP A 311 4.44 9.68 7.68
C TRP A 311 4.12 10.77 6.65
N ALA A 312 3.46 10.41 5.55
CA ALA A 312 3.09 11.36 4.50
C ALA A 312 2.17 12.47 5.04
N GLN A 313 1.17 12.10 5.85
CA GLN A 313 0.23 13.04 6.44
C GLN A 313 0.93 14.02 7.40
N LEU A 314 1.76 13.51 8.33
CA LEU A 314 2.45 14.38 9.28
C LEU A 314 3.43 15.32 8.57
N LEU A 315 4.30 14.76 7.71
CA LEU A 315 5.40 15.51 7.09
C LEU A 315 4.92 16.53 6.07
N ARG A 316 3.80 16.28 5.38
CA ARG A 316 3.19 17.25 4.46
C ARG A 316 2.86 18.57 5.14
N GLY A 317 2.35 18.52 6.38
CA GLY A 317 2.06 19.73 7.17
C GLY A 317 3.31 20.55 7.51
N TYR A 318 4.50 19.94 7.53
CA TYR A 318 5.77 20.63 7.72
C TYR A 318 6.41 21.10 6.41
N ALA A 319 6.19 20.36 5.32
CA ALA A 319 6.69 20.71 3.99
C ALA A 319 5.96 21.93 3.38
N GLN A 320 4.69 22.15 3.75
CA GLN A 320 3.90 23.29 3.29
C GLN A 320 4.39 24.60 3.91
N ARG A 321 4.92 25.50 3.07
CA ARG A 321 5.40 26.82 3.50
C ARG A 321 4.32 27.66 4.18
N SER A 322 3.07 27.59 3.70
CA SER A 322 1.92 28.30 4.26
C SER A 322 1.60 27.89 5.70
N GLY A 323 2.01 26.69 6.13
CA GLY A 323 1.78 26.20 7.49
C GLY A 323 2.65 26.88 8.55
N GLY A 324 3.67 27.64 8.17
CA GLY A 324 4.53 28.39 9.11
C GLY A 324 5.30 27.52 10.12
N LYS A 325 5.28 26.19 9.96
CA LYS A 325 5.90 25.23 10.90
C LYS A 325 7.41 25.12 10.77
N LEU A 326 7.98 25.69 9.72
CA LEU A 326 9.41 25.88 9.52
C LEU A 326 9.70 27.36 9.42
N VAL A 327 10.72 27.80 10.15
CA VAL A 327 11.19 29.18 10.15
C VAL A 327 12.66 29.22 9.76
N VAL A 328 13.06 30.33 9.15
CA VAL A 328 14.47 30.64 8.88
C VAL A 328 15.13 31.03 10.20
N CYS A 329 16.32 30.50 10.46
CA CYS A 329 17.06 30.82 11.67
C CYS A 329 17.53 32.29 11.66
N THR A 330 17.37 32.97 12.80
CA THR A 330 17.82 34.36 12.95
C THR A 330 19.34 34.50 13.09
N VAL A 331 20.04 33.44 13.51
CA VAL A 331 21.51 33.44 13.69
C VAL A 331 22.24 33.14 12.38
N ASN A 332 21.73 32.21 11.58
CA ASN A 332 22.27 31.89 10.26
C ASN A 332 21.12 31.73 9.26
N PRO A 333 20.93 32.68 8.32
CA PRO A 333 19.86 32.62 7.33
C PRO A 333 19.89 31.39 6.39
N GLU A 334 21.00 30.68 6.29
CA GLU A 334 21.08 29.41 5.55
C GLU A 334 20.40 28.25 6.29
N HIS A 335 20.11 28.41 7.59
CA HIS A 335 19.48 27.38 8.40
C HIS A 335 17.96 27.55 8.45
N GLN A 336 17.29 26.40 8.58
CA GLN A 336 15.85 26.33 8.86
C GLN A 336 15.65 25.41 10.07
N HIS A 337 14.63 25.71 10.86
CA HIS A 337 14.26 24.87 12.01
C HIS A 337 12.75 24.88 12.23
N PHE A 338 12.30 23.94 13.06
CA PHE A 338 10.90 23.86 13.45
C PHE A 338 10.51 25.08 14.29
N ALA A 339 9.34 25.64 13.99
CA ALA A 339 8.78 26.76 14.74
C ALA A 339 8.65 26.38 16.23
N GLY A 340 9.04 27.30 17.12
CA GLY A 340 9.04 27.07 18.57
C GLY A 340 10.14 26.13 19.09
N GLN A 341 11.02 25.62 18.23
CA GLN A 341 12.18 24.81 18.61
C GLN A 341 13.50 25.55 18.38
N GLY A 342 14.56 25.14 19.07
CA GLY A 342 15.92 25.64 18.80
C GLY A 342 16.45 25.20 17.43
N CYS A 343 17.37 25.97 16.84
CA CYS A 343 17.96 25.63 15.57
C CYS A 343 18.98 24.49 15.69
N ALA A 344 18.61 23.29 15.24
CA ALA A 344 19.46 22.10 15.26
C ALA A 344 20.77 22.26 14.46
N ALA A 345 20.73 22.95 13.33
CA ALA A 345 21.94 23.20 12.52
C ALA A 345 22.96 24.08 13.28
N CYS A 346 22.53 25.19 13.89
CA CYS A 346 23.39 26.00 14.76
C CYS A 346 23.94 25.21 15.96
N ALA A 347 23.13 24.36 16.59
CA ALA A 347 23.59 23.51 17.69
C ALA A 347 24.69 22.54 17.23
N ARG A 348 24.49 21.93 16.05
CA ARG A 348 25.47 21.05 15.42
C ARG A 348 26.77 21.78 15.06
N ASP A 349 26.69 22.97 14.49
CA ASP A 349 27.88 23.74 14.10
C ASP A 349 28.75 24.09 15.30
N LYS A 350 28.13 24.47 16.43
CA LYS A 350 28.85 24.71 17.68
C LYS A 350 29.64 23.48 18.12
N VAL A 351 29.05 22.29 18.03
CA VAL A 351 29.74 21.02 18.36
C VAL A 351 30.92 20.76 17.42
N ILE A 352 30.75 21.01 16.12
CA ILE A 352 31.81 20.80 15.13
C ILE A 352 32.97 21.78 15.32
N VAL A 353 32.67 23.06 15.53
CA VAL A 353 33.69 24.09 15.78
C VAL A 353 34.46 23.77 17.06
N ALA A 354 33.77 23.40 18.15
CA ALA A 354 34.41 23.02 19.41
C ALA A 354 35.32 21.79 19.25
N ALA A 355 34.87 20.77 18.50
CA ALA A 355 35.67 19.59 18.21
C ALA A 355 36.93 19.92 17.36
N ALA A 356 36.79 20.79 16.36
CA ALA A 356 37.92 21.25 15.55
C ALA A 356 38.94 22.01 16.41
N GLN A 357 38.50 22.93 17.27
CA GLN A 357 39.37 23.66 18.20
C GLN A 357 40.10 22.73 19.17
N ALA A 358 39.40 21.76 19.76
CA ALA A 358 40.00 20.77 20.65
C ALA A 358 41.06 19.91 19.93
N SER A 359 40.82 19.55 18.66
CA SER A 359 41.79 18.79 17.86
C SER A 359 43.08 19.58 17.57
N VAL A 360 42.96 20.89 17.29
CA VAL A 360 44.11 21.78 17.07
C VAL A 360 44.91 21.97 18.37
N GLN A 361 44.23 22.16 19.50
CA GLN A 361 44.87 22.25 20.82
C GLN A 361 45.61 20.97 21.20
N ALA A 362 45.01 19.79 20.94
CA ALA A 362 45.66 18.50 21.19
C ALA A 362 46.90 18.29 20.31
N GLN A 363 46.85 18.69 19.02
CA GLN A 363 48.00 18.65 18.14
C GLN A 363 49.12 19.61 18.58
N GLN A 364 48.76 20.82 19.01
CA GLN A 364 49.74 21.78 19.55
C GLN A 364 50.40 21.27 20.84
N GLN A 365 49.64 20.62 21.73
CA GLN A 365 50.19 20.00 22.94
C GLN A 365 51.11 18.81 22.63
N GLN A 366 50.79 18.00 21.62
CA GLN A 366 51.65 16.90 21.17
C GLN A 366 52.96 17.38 20.51
N ILE A 367 52.97 18.55 19.86
CA ILE A 367 54.18 19.15 19.29
C ILE A 367 55.07 19.79 20.38
N SER A 368 54.50 20.16 21.54
CA SER A 368 55.22 20.78 22.66
C SER A 368 55.82 19.81 23.70
N LEU A 369 55.68 18.49 23.51
CA LEU A 369 56.29 17.49 24.41
C LEU A 369 57.72 17.17 23.97
N PRO A 370 58.76 17.33 24.83
CA PRO A 370 60.13 16.94 24.49
C PRO A 370 60.19 15.42 24.25
N GLN A 371 60.82 15.03 23.14
CA GLN A 371 61.09 13.64 22.78
C GLN A 371 61.97 12.97 23.86
N GLN A 372 61.35 12.33 24.86
CA GLN A 372 62.08 11.40 25.73
C GLN A 372 62.29 10.09 24.96
N ARG A 373 63.55 9.90 24.51
CA ARG A 373 64.08 8.60 24.08
C ARG A 373 64.03 7.65 25.27
N SER A 374 62.94 6.90 25.42
CA SER A 374 62.90 5.81 26.39
C SER A 374 63.34 4.51 25.72
N ALA A 375 64.53 4.07 26.14
CA ALA A 375 65.19 2.85 25.75
C ALA A 375 64.32 1.61 25.97
N ARG A 376 64.37 0.72 24.98
CA ARG A 376 63.79 -0.63 24.99
C ARG A 376 64.41 -1.43 26.14
N ARG A 377 63.63 -1.77 27.16
CA ARG A 377 63.97 -2.79 28.16
C ARG A 377 63.02 -3.98 28.02
N THR A 378 63.59 -5.10 27.57
CA THR A 378 63.02 -6.45 27.68
C THR A 378 63.13 -6.95 29.11
N ALA A 379 62.07 -7.56 29.66
CA ALA A 379 62.16 -8.44 30.81
C ALA A 379 61.11 -9.59 30.68
N PRO A 380 61.38 -10.78 31.26
CA PRO A 380 60.75 -12.05 30.90
C PRO A 380 59.60 -12.45 31.84
N GLY A 381 58.89 -13.52 31.45
CA GLY A 381 57.51 -13.82 31.83
C GLY A 381 57.25 -14.44 33.21
N GLN A 382 55.95 -14.63 33.48
CA GLN A 382 55.40 -15.43 34.57
C GLN A 382 54.05 -16.05 34.18
N ALA A 383 53.85 -17.28 34.64
CA ALA A 383 52.79 -18.24 34.33
C ALA A 383 51.47 -17.98 35.08
N PRO A 384 50.34 -18.61 34.67
CA PRO A 384 49.02 -18.36 35.27
C PRO A 384 48.77 -19.18 36.54
N VAL A 385 48.14 -18.56 37.53
CA VAL A 385 47.69 -19.17 38.80
C VAL A 385 46.18 -19.41 38.74
N ALA A 386 45.76 -20.60 39.17
CA ALA A 386 44.37 -21.03 39.34
C ALA A 386 43.99 -21.16 40.84
N ILE A 387 42.73 -21.60 41.08
CA ILE A 387 42.12 -22.19 42.32
C ILE A 387 41.19 -21.21 43.10
N PRO A 388 40.09 -21.63 43.79
CA PRO A 388 39.38 -22.93 43.88
C PRO A 388 37.86 -22.92 43.62
N VAL A 389 37.30 -24.13 43.44
CA VAL A 389 35.90 -24.51 43.63
C VAL A 389 35.75 -25.19 45.00
N VAL A 390 34.70 -24.87 45.76
CA VAL A 390 34.28 -25.60 46.97
C VAL A 390 32.88 -26.18 46.72
N GLY A 391 32.75 -27.49 46.90
CA GLY A 391 31.47 -28.21 46.86
C GLY A 391 30.78 -28.24 48.23
N ASN A 392 29.50 -28.64 48.24
CA ASN A 392 28.91 -29.23 49.42
C ASN A 392 27.81 -30.24 49.07
N THR A 393 27.73 -31.25 49.92
CA THR A 393 27.02 -32.53 49.81
C THR A 393 25.60 -32.52 50.39
N GLY A 394 24.70 -33.28 49.75
CA GLY A 394 23.87 -34.37 50.30
C GLY A 394 22.93 -34.16 51.52
N GLY A 395 21.67 -34.58 51.34
CA GLY A 395 20.76 -35.01 52.41
C GLY A 395 19.35 -35.34 51.90
N GLY A 396 18.94 -36.60 51.94
CA GLY A 396 17.55 -37.04 51.71
C GLY A 396 16.97 -37.70 52.97
N ILE A 397 15.64 -37.93 53.02
CA ILE A 397 14.93 -38.94 53.83
C ILE A 397 13.55 -39.24 53.20
N SER A 398 13.06 -40.46 53.45
CA SER A 398 11.98 -41.22 52.81
C SER A 398 10.56 -41.02 53.36
N GLY A 399 9.53 -41.43 52.59
CA GLY A 399 8.66 -42.56 52.99
C GLY A 399 7.21 -42.33 53.52
N LYS A 400 6.24 -42.69 52.66
CA LYS A 400 4.91 -43.33 52.90
C LYS A 400 3.75 -42.53 53.55
N GLY A 401 2.62 -42.48 52.82
CA GLY A 401 1.31 -42.05 53.35
C GLY A 401 0.19 -41.83 52.31
N TRP A 402 0.09 -42.68 51.26
CA TRP A 402 -0.97 -42.60 50.25
C TRP A 402 -1.74 -43.91 50.22
N ALA A 403 -2.92 -43.99 50.87
CA ALA A 403 -3.83 -45.14 50.71
C ALA A 403 -5.29 -44.90 51.16
N VAL A 404 -5.60 -43.89 51.99
CA VAL A 404 -6.94 -43.78 52.61
C VAL A 404 -7.84 -42.71 51.98
N VAL A 405 -7.27 -41.75 51.23
CA VAL A 405 -8.05 -40.62 50.67
C VAL A 405 -8.69 -40.94 49.31
N VAL A 406 -8.14 -41.89 48.55
CA VAL A 406 -8.59 -42.19 47.18
C VAL A 406 -9.86 -43.06 47.15
N VAL A 407 -10.08 -43.89 48.17
CA VAL A 407 -11.20 -44.86 48.19
C VAL A 407 -12.55 -44.21 48.56
N LEU A 408 -12.54 -43.13 49.36
CA LEU A 408 -13.78 -42.44 49.76
C LEU A 408 -14.36 -41.54 48.66
N ILE A 409 -13.52 -41.03 47.76
CA ILE A 409 -13.95 -40.14 46.67
C ILE A 409 -14.63 -40.94 45.55
N VAL A 410 -14.16 -42.16 45.29
CA VAL A 410 -14.72 -43.01 44.22
C VAL A 410 -16.11 -43.56 44.59
N LEU A 411 -16.34 -43.90 45.86
CA LEU A 411 -17.65 -44.41 46.31
C LEU A 411 -18.73 -43.32 46.39
N PHE A 412 -18.34 -42.06 46.58
CA PHE A 412 -19.28 -40.93 46.57
C PHE A 412 -19.73 -40.56 45.15
N LEU A 413 -18.88 -40.76 44.14
CA LEU A 413 -19.17 -40.42 42.74
C LEU A 413 -20.10 -41.43 42.04
N ILE A 414 -20.08 -42.71 42.44
CA ILE A 414 -20.88 -43.76 41.81
C ILE A 414 -22.34 -43.74 42.30
N GLY A 415 -22.61 -43.21 43.50
CA GLY A 415 -23.97 -43.12 44.06
C GLY A 415 -24.82 -41.97 43.50
N PHE A 416 -24.22 -40.98 42.86
CA PHE A 416 -24.90 -39.75 42.43
C PHE A 416 -25.43 -39.80 40.99
N THR A 417 -24.92 -40.69 40.13
CA THR A 417 -25.26 -40.73 38.70
C THR A 417 -26.50 -41.57 38.37
N ALA A 418 -27.11 -42.24 39.36
CA ALA A 418 -28.22 -43.17 39.13
C ALA A 418 -29.63 -42.56 39.30
N TRP A 419 -29.77 -41.25 39.56
CA TRP A 419 -31.09 -40.65 39.80
C TRP A 419 -31.20 -39.24 39.24
N THR A 420 -31.43 -39.11 37.93
CA THR A 420 -32.35 -38.15 37.25
C THR A 420 -32.05 -38.13 35.74
N SER A 421 -32.94 -38.66 34.91
CA SER A 421 -32.95 -38.43 33.45
C SER A 421 -34.17 -37.59 33.09
N SER A 422 -33.92 -36.41 32.52
CA SER A 422 -34.89 -35.37 32.12
C SER A 422 -34.25 -34.59 30.94
N PRO A 423 -34.98 -33.74 30.18
CA PRO A 423 -34.59 -33.25 28.84
C PRO A 423 -33.42 -32.25 28.82
N ASP A 424 -32.67 -32.18 29.92
CA ASP A 424 -31.29 -31.68 29.93
C ASP A 424 -30.34 -32.59 29.16
N GLU A 425 -30.66 -33.87 28.90
CA GLU A 425 -29.75 -34.79 28.21
C GLU A 425 -29.28 -34.31 26.82
N VAL A 426 -30.04 -33.47 26.11
CA VAL A 426 -29.61 -32.90 24.80
C VAL A 426 -28.72 -31.68 24.97
N LYS A 427 -29.00 -30.83 25.97
CA LYS A 427 -28.13 -29.68 26.32
C LYS A 427 -26.89 -30.12 27.07
N GLU A 428 -26.99 -31.17 27.84
CA GLU A 428 -25.92 -31.83 28.57
C GLU A 428 -25.11 -32.70 27.61
N LYS A 429 -25.70 -33.39 26.61
CA LYS A 429 -24.93 -33.97 25.50
C LYS A 429 -24.25 -32.90 24.65
N ALA A 430 -24.91 -31.78 24.33
CA ALA A 430 -24.26 -30.67 23.61
C ALA A 430 -23.18 -29.99 24.46
N GLY A 431 -23.37 -29.89 25.78
CA GLY A 431 -22.41 -29.36 26.75
C GLY A 431 -21.24 -30.31 27.03
N LEU A 432 -21.49 -31.62 27.07
CA LEU A 432 -20.51 -32.71 27.19
C LEU A 432 -19.74 -32.87 25.88
N GLN A 433 -20.39 -32.70 24.73
CA GLN A 433 -19.74 -32.65 23.42
C GLN A 433 -18.87 -31.39 23.32
N ALA A 434 -19.37 -30.21 23.72
CA ALA A 434 -18.57 -28.98 23.75
C ALA A 434 -17.40 -29.04 24.76
N GLN A 435 -17.59 -29.71 25.91
CA GLN A 435 -16.53 -29.97 26.88
C GLN A 435 -15.54 -31.04 26.40
N ALA A 436 -16.00 -32.07 25.68
CA ALA A 436 -15.16 -33.08 25.04
C ALA A 436 -14.37 -32.49 23.85
N ASP A 437 -14.99 -31.62 23.06
CA ASP A 437 -14.36 -30.87 21.97
C ASP A 437 -13.34 -29.86 22.52
N GLN A 438 -13.64 -29.18 23.63
CA GLN A 438 -12.65 -28.35 24.35
C GLN A 438 -11.52 -29.17 24.95
N ALA A 439 -11.80 -30.36 25.50
CA ALA A 439 -10.80 -31.29 26.02
C ALA A 439 -9.95 -31.92 24.89
N ALA A 440 -10.52 -32.07 23.69
CA ALA A 440 -9.85 -32.54 22.47
C ALA A 440 -9.20 -31.40 21.65
N GLY A 441 -9.42 -30.13 22.01
CA GLY A 441 -8.89 -28.96 21.32
C GLY A 441 -9.53 -28.66 19.96
N LEU A 442 -10.75 -29.13 19.69
CA LEU A 442 -11.51 -28.88 18.46
C LEU A 442 -12.24 -27.53 18.51
N GLU A 443 -12.27 -26.81 17.39
CA GLU A 443 -12.86 -25.47 17.27
C GLU A 443 -13.79 -25.39 16.04
N VAL A 444 -14.87 -24.62 16.12
CA VAL A 444 -15.74 -24.33 14.97
C VAL A 444 -15.12 -23.24 14.10
N PHE A 445 -14.84 -23.54 12.82
CA PHE A 445 -14.39 -22.53 11.87
C PHE A 445 -15.46 -21.47 11.66
N SER A 446 -15.14 -20.21 11.96
CA SER A 446 -15.98 -19.06 11.65
C SER A 446 -15.10 -17.88 11.26
N TRP A 447 -15.37 -17.32 10.09
CA TRP A 447 -14.63 -16.19 9.55
C TRP A 447 -15.57 -15.10 9.04
N ARG A 448 -15.24 -13.85 9.39
CA ARG A 448 -15.82 -12.63 8.86
C ARG A 448 -14.71 -11.62 8.57
N PRO A 449 -14.85 -10.77 7.54
CA PRO A 449 -13.93 -9.67 7.31
C PRO A 449 -13.94 -8.70 8.50
N ARG A 450 -12.77 -8.15 8.82
CA ARG A 450 -12.56 -7.24 9.97
C ARG A 450 -13.17 -5.85 9.76
N LYS A 451 -13.54 -5.53 8.52
CA LYS A 451 -14.31 -4.35 8.13
C LYS A 451 -15.74 -4.79 7.89
N THR A 452 -16.72 -4.06 8.41
CA THR A 452 -18.14 -4.27 8.13
C THR A 452 -18.34 -4.37 6.62
N ALA A 453 -19.01 -5.41 6.15
CA ALA A 453 -19.43 -5.54 4.76
C ALA A 453 -20.30 -4.34 4.41
N GLY A 454 -19.71 -3.38 3.73
CA GLY A 454 -20.28 -2.08 3.44
C GLY A 454 -19.33 -1.39 2.47
N PHE A 455 -19.89 -1.00 1.34
CA PHE A 455 -19.17 -0.49 0.18
C PHE A 455 -18.18 0.63 0.57
N GLN A 456 -16.89 0.39 0.34
CA GLN A 456 -15.80 1.30 0.68
C GLN A 456 -15.52 2.26 -0.48
N PRO A 457 -14.97 3.46 -0.24
CA PRO A 457 -14.48 4.35 -1.30
C PRO A 457 -13.43 3.70 -2.23
N SER A 458 -12.76 2.63 -1.80
CA SER A 458 -11.90 1.80 -2.67
C SER A 458 -12.68 1.01 -3.71
N ASP A 459 -13.93 0.66 -3.42
CA ASP A 459 -14.74 -0.23 -4.24
C ASP A 459 -15.40 0.56 -5.37
N ALA A 460 -15.78 1.82 -5.13
CA ALA A 460 -16.15 2.78 -6.18
C ALA A 460 -14.98 3.04 -7.14
N ARG A 461 -13.76 3.23 -6.61
CA ARG A 461 -12.57 3.41 -7.44
C ARG A 461 -12.31 2.24 -8.37
N LYS A 462 -12.41 1.01 -7.84
CA LYS A 462 -12.30 -0.22 -8.63
C LYS A 462 -13.42 -0.31 -9.67
N ALA A 463 -14.67 -0.11 -9.26
CA ALA A 463 -15.83 -0.18 -10.15
C ALA A 463 -15.72 0.83 -11.31
N VAL A 464 -15.33 2.08 -11.05
CA VAL A 464 -15.14 3.14 -12.06
C VAL A 464 -14.09 2.74 -13.11
N ARG A 465 -12.93 2.23 -12.68
CA ARG A 465 -11.85 1.83 -13.59
C ARG A 465 -12.21 0.57 -14.37
N SER A 466 -12.77 -0.42 -13.69
CA SER A 466 -13.24 -1.66 -14.31
C SER A 466 -14.36 -1.39 -15.33
N LEU A 467 -15.25 -0.43 -15.05
CA LEU A 467 -16.29 0.00 -15.98
C LEU A 467 -15.72 0.62 -17.25
N SER A 468 -14.81 1.59 -17.13
CA SER A 468 -14.16 2.20 -18.30
C SER A 468 -13.46 1.13 -19.16
N GLN A 469 -12.76 0.19 -18.52
CA GLN A 469 -12.08 -0.90 -19.23
C GLN A 469 -13.07 -1.88 -19.88
N ALA A 470 -14.16 -2.22 -19.21
CA ALA A 470 -15.21 -3.10 -19.75
C ALA A 470 -15.90 -2.46 -20.96
N ILE A 471 -16.18 -1.16 -20.89
CA ILE A 471 -16.72 -0.37 -22.02
C ILE A 471 -15.73 -0.42 -23.20
N SER A 472 -14.44 -0.16 -22.97
CA SER A 472 -13.43 -0.20 -24.04
C SER A 472 -13.24 -1.60 -24.63
N LYS A 473 -13.43 -2.67 -23.84
CA LYS A 473 -13.35 -4.06 -24.30
C LYS A 473 -14.63 -4.57 -24.96
N GLY A 474 -15.74 -3.84 -24.87
CA GLY A 474 -17.06 -4.30 -25.34
C GLY A 474 -17.62 -5.48 -24.54
N ASP A 475 -17.24 -5.63 -23.27
CA ASP A 475 -17.78 -6.67 -22.39
C ASP A 475 -19.09 -6.17 -21.74
N ASP A 476 -20.19 -6.28 -22.50
CA ASP A 476 -21.51 -5.78 -22.11
C ASP A 476 -21.99 -6.37 -20.76
N GLY A 477 -21.61 -7.62 -20.45
CA GLY A 477 -21.94 -8.27 -19.17
C GLY A 477 -21.17 -7.66 -18.01
N ALA A 478 -19.88 -7.40 -18.16
CA ALA A 478 -19.08 -6.70 -17.16
C ALA A 478 -19.51 -5.24 -16.99
N VAL A 479 -19.92 -4.56 -18.07
CA VAL A 479 -20.46 -3.20 -17.98
C VAL A 479 -21.76 -3.19 -17.17
N THR A 480 -22.68 -4.10 -17.46
CA THR A 480 -23.97 -4.17 -16.74
C THR A 480 -23.79 -4.48 -15.26
N ARG A 481 -22.92 -5.45 -14.91
CA ARG A 481 -22.56 -5.74 -13.50
C ARG A 481 -21.91 -4.54 -12.83
N GLY A 482 -20.93 -3.92 -13.49
CA GLY A 482 -20.23 -2.76 -12.95
C GLY A 482 -21.17 -1.58 -12.69
N LEU A 483 -22.14 -1.34 -13.57
CA LEU A 483 -23.14 -0.29 -13.40
C LEU A 483 -24.02 -0.57 -12.19
N GLN A 484 -24.55 -1.80 -12.06
CA GLN A 484 -25.36 -2.20 -10.89
C GLN A 484 -24.59 -2.04 -9.56
N LEU A 485 -23.30 -2.37 -9.53
CA LEU A 485 -22.46 -2.18 -8.35
C LEU A 485 -22.19 -0.71 -8.03
N LEU A 486 -21.87 0.08 -9.05
CA LEU A 486 -21.66 1.53 -8.92
C LEU A 486 -22.91 2.25 -8.40
N TYR A 487 -24.06 1.72 -8.77
CA TYR A 487 -25.39 2.18 -8.42
C TYR A 487 -25.77 1.82 -6.98
N ARG A 488 -25.57 0.57 -6.58
CA ARG A 488 -25.76 0.11 -5.19
C ARG A 488 -24.84 0.84 -4.21
N ALA A 489 -23.68 1.28 -4.65
CA ALA A 489 -22.80 2.17 -3.88
C ALA A 489 -23.46 3.49 -3.47
N GLY A 490 -24.39 3.99 -4.28
CA GLY A 490 -25.13 5.24 -4.03
C GLY A 490 -26.29 5.08 -3.05
N GLU A 491 -26.80 3.86 -2.85
CA GLU A 491 -27.95 3.57 -1.98
C GLU A 491 -27.58 3.60 -0.48
N ASP A 492 -26.34 3.25 -0.14
CA ASP A 492 -25.99 2.84 1.23
C ASP A 492 -25.61 3.98 2.19
N LYS A 493 -25.81 5.25 1.83
CA LYS A 493 -25.60 6.37 2.75
C LYS A 493 -26.60 7.48 2.45
N SER A 494 -27.66 7.56 3.24
CA SER A 494 -28.26 8.86 3.51
C SER A 494 -27.13 9.76 3.99
N SER A 495 -26.71 10.67 3.12
CA SER A 495 -25.98 11.84 3.55
C SER A 495 -26.74 12.41 4.74
N ARG A 496 -26.08 12.73 5.85
CA ARG A 496 -26.69 13.26 7.10
C ARG A 496 -27.57 14.51 6.91
N TYR A 497 -27.75 14.98 5.68
CA TYR A 497 -28.78 15.90 5.25
C TYR A 497 -30.16 15.23 5.15
N GLU A 498 -30.61 14.60 6.24
CA GLU A 498 -32.06 14.41 6.48
C GLU A 498 -32.72 15.72 6.97
N GLY A 499 -31.98 16.82 7.04
CA GLY A 499 -32.50 18.15 7.35
C GLY A 499 -32.70 19.02 6.09
N ASP A 500 -33.96 19.25 5.75
CA ASP A 500 -34.46 20.28 4.83
C ASP A 500 -34.02 20.18 3.35
N LYS A 501 -34.87 19.53 2.53
CA LYS A 501 -34.71 19.41 1.06
C LYS A 501 -34.58 20.77 0.37
N VAL A 502 -35.16 21.84 0.92
CA VAL A 502 -35.07 23.20 0.36
C VAL A 502 -33.66 23.75 0.53
N ARG A 503 -33.06 23.55 1.71
CA ARG A 503 -31.68 23.95 2.00
C ARG A 503 -30.66 23.16 1.16
N ALA A 504 -30.88 21.86 0.98
CA ALA A 504 -30.07 21.04 0.08
C ALA A 504 -30.14 21.57 -1.37
N ARG A 505 -31.35 21.86 -1.87
CA ARG A 505 -31.56 22.41 -3.22
C ARG A 505 -30.92 23.80 -3.40
N LEU A 506 -31.03 24.66 -2.39
CA LEU A 506 -30.40 25.99 -2.41
C LEU A 506 -28.88 25.87 -2.47
N ARG A 507 -28.28 25.00 -1.65
CA ARG A 507 -26.84 24.74 -1.65
C ARG A 507 -26.36 24.20 -2.99
N THR A 508 -27.05 23.21 -3.57
CA THR A 508 -26.77 22.68 -4.91
C THR A 508 -26.82 23.80 -5.95
N THR A 509 -27.87 24.64 -5.93
CA THR A 509 -28.03 25.75 -6.86
C THR A 509 -26.90 26.79 -6.73
N LEU A 510 -26.45 27.08 -5.51
CA LEU A 510 -25.34 28.00 -5.24
C LEU A 510 -24.00 27.43 -5.75
N MET A 511 -23.74 26.15 -5.50
CA MET A 511 -22.49 25.50 -5.90
C MET A 511 -22.43 25.23 -7.41
N GLU A 512 -23.57 25.12 -8.09
CA GLU A 512 -23.69 24.81 -9.53
C GLU A 512 -24.10 26.01 -10.40
N GLY A 513 -24.35 27.17 -9.78
CA GLY A 513 -24.71 28.40 -10.46
C GLY A 513 -23.54 29.00 -11.24
N LEU A 514 -23.87 29.79 -12.28
CA LEU A 514 -22.91 30.56 -13.09
C LEU A 514 -22.11 31.61 -12.28
N GLY A 515 -22.50 31.90 -11.03
CA GLY A 515 -21.72 32.76 -10.13
C GLY A 515 -20.37 32.16 -9.69
N ALA A 516 -20.16 30.85 -9.91
CA ALA A 516 -18.89 30.15 -9.75
C ALA A 516 -18.20 29.88 -11.11
N MET A 517 -18.32 30.83 -12.04
CA MET A 517 -17.55 30.91 -13.30
C MET A 517 -16.06 31.24 -13.02
N PRO A 518 -15.13 31.06 -13.99
CA PRO A 518 -13.72 30.69 -13.79
C PRO A 518 -12.88 31.85 -13.25
N GLY A 519 -13.12 32.21 -12.00
CA GLY A 519 -12.31 33.13 -11.23
C GLY A 519 -12.06 32.46 -9.89
N TYR A 520 -10.80 32.14 -9.61
CA TYR A 520 -10.40 31.68 -8.30
C TYR A 520 -10.70 32.76 -7.26
N ALA A 521 -11.57 32.44 -6.31
CA ALA A 521 -11.81 33.24 -5.12
C ALA A 521 -11.14 32.52 -3.93
N PRO A 522 -9.98 33.00 -3.43
CA PRO A 522 -9.22 32.31 -2.40
C PRO A 522 -10.03 32.00 -1.14
N GLU A 523 -10.89 32.92 -0.73
CA GLU A 523 -11.76 32.76 0.45
C GLU A 523 -12.80 31.65 0.26
N LEU A 524 -13.34 31.52 -0.96
CA LEU A 524 -14.32 30.48 -1.30
C LEU A 524 -13.65 29.11 -1.43
N ALA A 525 -12.44 29.05 -1.99
CA ALA A 525 -11.65 27.83 -2.07
C ALA A 525 -11.27 27.32 -0.66
N ASN A 526 -10.87 28.22 0.25
CA ASN A 526 -10.62 27.87 1.64
C ASN A 526 -11.89 27.33 2.32
N THR A 527 -13.04 27.96 2.08
CA THR A 527 -14.33 27.50 2.62
C THR A 527 -14.67 26.07 2.15
N TYR A 528 -14.48 25.77 0.86
CA TYR A 528 -14.73 24.42 0.35
C TYR A 528 -13.69 23.41 0.82
N LEU A 529 -12.43 23.82 1.00
CA LEU A 529 -11.41 22.98 1.61
C LEU A 529 -11.76 22.65 3.06
N ASP A 530 -12.20 23.61 3.87
CA ASP A 530 -12.64 23.40 5.24
C ASP A 530 -13.85 22.46 5.28
N GLN A 531 -14.80 22.61 4.35
CA GLN A 531 -15.92 21.69 4.20
C GLN A 531 -15.46 20.26 3.89
N LEU A 532 -14.48 20.08 3.00
CA LEU A 532 -13.92 18.76 2.68
C LEU A 532 -13.07 18.17 3.81
N GLN A 533 -12.46 19.00 4.65
CA GLN A 533 -11.78 18.55 5.86
C GLN A 533 -12.78 18.06 6.92
N ALA A 534 -13.91 18.77 7.06
CA ALA A 534 -14.98 18.39 7.98
C ALA A 534 -15.79 17.17 7.49
N ASP A 535 -16.08 17.11 6.19
CA ASP A 535 -16.73 15.99 5.52
C ASP A 535 -16.03 15.65 4.20
N PRO A 536 -15.10 14.67 4.22
CA PRO A 536 -14.41 14.21 3.02
C PRO A 536 -15.32 13.64 1.92
N ARG A 537 -16.61 13.38 2.22
CA ARG A 537 -17.63 12.89 1.27
C ARG A 537 -18.55 13.99 0.75
N ASP A 538 -18.22 15.26 0.97
CA ASP A 538 -18.95 16.38 0.38
C ASP A 538 -18.66 16.48 -1.13
N HIS A 539 -19.39 15.69 -1.92
CA HIS A 539 -19.26 15.63 -3.38
C HIS A 539 -19.47 16.98 -4.06
N LEU A 540 -20.31 17.86 -3.51
CA LEU A 540 -20.59 19.18 -4.10
C LEU A 540 -19.39 20.12 -3.90
N ALA A 541 -18.81 20.14 -2.69
CA ALA A 541 -17.58 20.90 -2.40
C ALA A 541 -16.40 20.38 -3.24
N ALA A 542 -16.26 19.06 -3.36
CA ALA A 542 -15.23 18.45 -4.20
C ALA A 542 -15.42 18.82 -5.69
N ALA A 543 -16.63 18.71 -6.24
CA ALA A 543 -16.88 19.10 -7.63
C ALA A 543 -16.64 20.61 -7.86
N ALA A 544 -16.93 21.47 -6.87
CA ALA A 544 -16.64 22.90 -6.93
C ALA A 544 -15.13 23.18 -6.94
N MET A 545 -14.35 22.55 -6.06
CA MET A 545 -12.89 22.61 -6.07
C MET A 545 -12.31 22.12 -7.40
N GLY A 546 -12.86 21.05 -7.97
CA GLY A 546 -12.48 20.56 -9.29
C GLY A 546 -12.61 21.62 -10.39
N ARG A 547 -13.72 22.35 -10.42
CA ARG A 547 -13.93 23.47 -11.37
C ARG A 547 -12.99 24.64 -11.12
N MET A 548 -12.73 24.99 -9.85
CA MET A 548 -11.81 26.07 -9.50
C MET A 548 -10.39 25.77 -9.98
N HIS A 549 -9.85 24.59 -9.68
CA HIS A 549 -8.53 24.19 -10.16
C HIS A 549 -8.48 24.10 -11.69
N LEU A 550 -9.58 23.70 -12.34
CA LEU A 550 -9.66 23.71 -13.80
C LEU A 550 -9.55 25.12 -14.37
N SER A 551 -10.17 26.12 -13.72
CA SER A 551 -10.07 27.53 -14.11
C SER A 551 -8.69 28.14 -13.91
N LEU A 552 -7.87 27.54 -13.03
CA LEU A 552 -6.48 27.91 -12.79
C LEU A 552 -5.50 27.24 -13.75
N ASP A 553 -5.99 26.50 -14.76
CA ASP A 553 -5.17 25.66 -15.65
C ASP A 553 -4.39 24.57 -14.88
N GLU A 554 -4.98 24.03 -13.81
CA GLU A 554 -4.41 22.94 -13.00
C GLU A 554 -5.21 21.63 -13.19
N PRO A 555 -5.16 21.00 -14.39
CA PRO A 555 -6.03 19.88 -14.73
C PRO A 555 -5.77 18.62 -13.87
N GLN A 556 -4.58 18.48 -13.28
CA GLN A 556 -4.28 17.37 -12.38
C GLN A 556 -4.94 17.53 -11.00
N ALA A 557 -4.85 18.72 -10.41
CA ALA A 557 -5.54 19.03 -9.15
C ALA A 557 -7.06 18.96 -9.35
N ALA A 558 -7.56 19.55 -10.44
CA ALA A 558 -8.95 19.48 -10.82
C ALA A 558 -9.47 18.04 -10.90
N ARG A 559 -8.70 17.15 -11.54
CA ARG A 559 -9.04 15.74 -11.69
C ARG A 559 -9.17 15.02 -10.35
N GLN A 560 -8.27 15.27 -9.40
CA GLN A 560 -8.32 14.65 -8.07
C GLN A 560 -9.63 14.99 -7.34
N TYR A 561 -10.05 16.25 -7.39
CA TYR A 561 -11.30 16.68 -6.77
C TYR A 561 -12.55 16.14 -7.50
N PHE A 562 -12.53 16.07 -8.83
CA PHE A 562 -13.62 15.42 -9.57
C PHE A 562 -13.69 13.92 -9.28
N GLU A 563 -12.56 13.22 -9.19
CA GLU A 563 -12.53 11.82 -8.80
C GLU A 563 -13.05 11.65 -7.37
N GLN A 564 -12.65 12.51 -6.42
CA GLN A 564 -13.21 12.52 -5.06
C GLN A 564 -14.72 12.72 -5.05
N ALA A 565 -15.25 13.62 -5.88
CA ALA A 565 -16.68 13.84 -6.02
C ALA A 565 -17.41 12.61 -6.59
N VAL A 566 -16.86 11.96 -7.63
CA VAL A 566 -17.37 10.68 -8.16
C VAL A 566 -17.36 9.60 -7.09
N TRP A 567 -16.32 9.50 -6.26
CA TRP A 567 -16.26 8.50 -5.20
C TRP A 567 -17.27 8.75 -4.09
N ALA A 568 -17.51 10.02 -3.78
CA ALA A 568 -18.44 10.43 -2.76
C ALA A 568 -19.90 10.25 -3.21
N ARG A 569 -20.21 10.56 -4.48
CA ARG A 569 -21.54 10.37 -5.08
C ARG A 569 -21.45 9.99 -6.56
N PRO A 570 -21.32 8.70 -6.89
CA PRO A 570 -21.12 8.27 -8.27
C PRO A 570 -22.34 8.50 -9.16
N THR A 571 -23.54 8.67 -8.58
CA THR A 571 -24.79 8.93 -9.31
C THR A 571 -24.92 10.37 -9.81
N ASP A 572 -24.08 11.31 -9.35
CA ASP A 572 -24.29 12.74 -9.59
C ASP A 572 -24.09 13.19 -11.06
N GLY A 573 -23.32 12.44 -11.86
CA GLY A 573 -23.06 12.73 -13.28
C GLY A 573 -22.13 13.91 -13.55
N VAL A 574 -22.26 15.04 -12.83
CA VAL A 574 -21.49 16.27 -13.11
C VAL A 574 -19.98 16.07 -12.92
N ALA A 575 -19.59 15.36 -11.86
CA ALA A 575 -18.18 15.09 -11.59
C ALA A 575 -17.52 14.23 -12.68
N TRP A 576 -18.27 13.31 -13.30
CA TRP A 576 -17.79 12.51 -14.42
C TRP A 576 -17.45 13.35 -15.65
N LEU A 577 -18.25 14.38 -15.94
CA LEU A 577 -17.90 15.35 -16.99
C LEU A 577 -16.59 16.08 -16.66
N GLY A 578 -16.35 16.40 -15.39
CA GLY A 578 -15.08 17.00 -14.94
C GLY A 578 -13.88 16.07 -15.15
N VAL A 579 -14.03 14.76 -14.88
CA VAL A 579 -12.99 13.74 -15.16
C VAL A 579 -12.72 13.64 -16.67
N ALA A 580 -13.76 13.66 -17.50
CA ALA A 580 -13.64 13.66 -18.96
C ALA A 580 -12.90 14.91 -19.47
N ALA A 581 -13.31 16.09 -18.99
CA ALA A 581 -12.75 17.38 -19.37
C ALA A 581 -11.25 17.47 -19.02
N THR A 582 -10.88 17.13 -17.79
CA THR A 582 -9.48 17.11 -17.33
C THR A 582 -8.63 16.09 -18.09
N GLY A 583 -9.20 14.94 -18.48
CA GLY A 583 -8.54 13.94 -19.31
C GLY A 583 -8.15 14.48 -20.70
N LEU A 584 -9.07 15.15 -21.37
CA LEU A 584 -8.82 15.74 -22.69
C LEU A 584 -7.76 16.84 -22.66
N LEU A 585 -7.75 17.66 -21.61
CA LEU A 585 -6.75 18.72 -21.43
C LEU A 585 -5.34 18.20 -21.21
N ARG A 586 -5.21 17.05 -20.57
CA ARG A 586 -3.92 16.39 -20.35
C ARG A 586 -3.41 15.62 -21.57
N GLY A 587 -4.10 15.69 -22.70
CA GLY A 587 -3.76 14.93 -23.91
C GLY A 587 -4.10 13.43 -23.81
N GLY A 588 -5.02 13.04 -22.93
CA GLY A 588 -5.50 11.66 -22.84
C GLY A 588 -6.25 11.21 -24.09
N GLU A 589 -6.46 9.89 -24.19
CA GLU A 589 -7.20 9.29 -25.30
C GLU A 589 -8.64 9.82 -25.35
N GLU A 590 -9.10 10.14 -26.56
CA GLU A 590 -10.45 10.67 -26.77
C GLU A 590 -11.52 9.64 -26.36
N GLN A 591 -11.24 8.35 -26.54
CA GLN A 591 -12.13 7.26 -26.16
C GLN A 591 -12.39 7.21 -24.65
N ASP A 592 -11.40 7.49 -23.82
CA ASP A 592 -11.58 7.53 -22.37
C ASP A 592 -12.52 8.67 -21.96
N ALA A 593 -12.39 9.83 -22.62
CA ALA A 593 -13.31 10.94 -22.39
C ALA A 593 -14.74 10.60 -22.81
N VAL A 594 -14.92 9.93 -23.95
CA VAL A 594 -16.20 9.40 -24.42
C VAL A 594 -16.82 8.44 -23.40
N ASN A 595 -16.04 7.50 -22.87
CA ASN A 595 -16.51 6.57 -21.84
C ASN A 595 -16.96 7.30 -20.57
N MET A 596 -16.20 8.30 -20.11
CA MET A 596 -16.53 9.09 -18.93
C MET A 596 -17.78 9.96 -19.14
N VAL A 597 -17.98 10.53 -20.34
CA VAL A 597 -19.22 11.22 -20.71
C VAL A 597 -20.40 10.25 -20.71
N ALA A 598 -20.24 9.04 -21.26
CA ALA A 598 -21.31 8.05 -21.26
C ALA A 598 -21.72 7.65 -19.83
N LEU A 599 -20.74 7.42 -18.96
CA LEU A 599 -20.97 7.16 -17.53
C LEU A 599 -21.65 8.35 -16.85
N ALA A 600 -21.26 9.59 -17.18
CA ALA A 600 -21.90 10.79 -16.66
C ALA A 600 -23.40 10.81 -16.96
N GLN A 601 -23.79 10.48 -18.19
CA GLN A 601 -25.20 10.44 -18.59
C GLN A 601 -25.97 9.30 -17.92
N LEU A 602 -25.43 8.09 -17.92
CA LEU A 602 -26.06 6.91 -17.31
C LEU A 602 -26.29 7.11 -15.80
N THR A 603 -25.27 7.61 -15.10
CA THR A 603 -25.34 7.86 -13.65
C THR A 603 -26.31 8.99 -13.33
N SER A 604 -26.29 10.08 -14.09
CA SER A 604 -27.25 11.19 -13.92
C SER A 604 -28.71 10.78 -14.12
N TYR A 605 -28.96 9.83 -15.03
CA TYR A 605 -30.30 9.26 -15.23
C TYR A 605 -30.79 8.55 -13.97
N ARG A 606 -29.93 7.76 -13.32
CA ARG A 606 -30.26 7.13 -12.05
C ARG A 606 -30.51 8.15 -10.95
N TYR A 607 -29.71 9.20 -10.86
CA TYR A 607 -29.94 10.29 -9.91
C TYR A 607 -31.31 10.94 -10.12
N ALA A 608 -31.71 11.18 -11.36
CA ALA A 608 -33.04 11.73 -11.67
C ALA A 608 -34.15 10.80 -11.13
N VAL A 609 -34.05 9.50 -11.41
CA VAL A 609 -35.01 8.50 -10.93
C VAL A 609 -35.07 8.44 -9.40
N GLU A 610 -33.92 8.44 -8.70
CA GLU A 610 -33.85 8.42 -7.23
C GLU A 610 -34.41 9.68 -6.56
N ASN A 611 -34.34 10.83 -7.25
CA ASN A 611 -34.76 12.13 -6.71
C ASN A 611 -36.06 12.65 -7.34
N ALA A 612 -36.81 11.77 -8.02
CA ALA A 612 -38.13 12.08 -8.54
C ALA A 612 -39.07 12.47 -7.38
N MET A 613 -39.65 13.67 -7.46
CA MET A 613 -40.63 14.12 -6.48
C MET A 613 -42.02 13.59 -6.85
N PRO A 614 -42.90 13.30 -5.88
CA PRO A 614 -44.31 13.07 -6.16
C PRO A 614 -44.91 14.30 -6.85
N ALA A 615 -45.65 14.09 -7.93
CA ALA A 615 -46.37 15.18 -8.59
C ALA A 615 -47.47 15.73 -7.67
N GLU A 616 -47.63 17.06 -7.62
CA GLU A 616 -48.82 17.69 -7.05
C GLU A 616 -50.06 17.26 -7.87
N PRO A 617 -51.26 17.12 -7.26
CA PRO A 617 -52.47 16.76 -7.99
C PRO A 617 -52.75 17.77 -9.12
N GLY A 618 -52.66 17.33 -10.37
CA GLY A 618 -52.90 18.16 -11.57
C GLY A 618 -51.64 18.63 -12.30
N GLU A 619 -50.45 18.40 -11.76
CA GLU A 619 -49.18 18.62 -12.47
C GLU A 619 -48.65 17.31 -13.09
N PRO A 620 -48.03 17.36 -14.28
CA PRO A 620 -47.36 16.19 -14.84
C PRO A 620 -46.20 15.78 -13.93
N ALA A 621 -46.05 14.48 -13.68
CA ALA A 621 -44.93 13.96 -12.90
C ALA A 621 -43.58 14.29 -13.57
N ASP A 622 -42.88 15.31 -13.07
CA ASP A 622 -41.48 15.55 -13.40
C ASP A 622 -40.62 14.67 -12.50
N ASN A 623 -40.18 13.53 -13.04
CA ASN A 623 -39.25 12.59 -12.41
C ASN A 623 -37.82 13.16 -12.28
N GLY A 624 -37.66 14.49 -12.27
CA GLY A 624 -36.38 15.19 -12.16
C GLY A 624 -35.48 15.05 -13.39
N VAL A 625 -35.90 14.33 -14.44
CA VAL A 625 -35.08 14.06 -15.63
C VAL A 625 -34.83 15.33 -16.43
N ALA A 626 -35.86 16.16 -16.64
CA ALA A 626 -35.71 17.42 -17.38
C ALA A 626 -34.78 18.40 -16.66
N ALA A 627 -34.90 18.50 -15.34
CA ALA A 627 -34.05 19.33 -14.49
C ALA A 627 -32.59 18.82 -14.49
N THR A 628 -32.39 17.50 -14.36
CA THR A 628 -31.06 16.87 -14.38
C THR A 628 -30.39 17.03 -15.74
N ALA A 629 -31.13 16.87 -16.84
CA ALA A 629 -30.61 17.11 -18.18
C ALA A 629 -30.14 18.56 -18.36
N LYS A 630 -30.93 19.55 -17.91
CA LYS A 630 -30.54 20.97 -17.93
C LYS A 630 -29.29 21.25 -17.08
N ARG A 631 -29.17 20.60 -15.93
CA ARG A 631 -28.00 20.69 -15.04
C ARG A 631 -26.75 20.14 -15.73
N MET A 632 -26.84 18.95 -16.31
CA MET A 632 -25.74 18.30 -17.04
C MET A 632 -25.29 19.12 -18.24
N ASP A 633 -26.23 19.65 -19.03
CA ASP A 633 -25.94 20.55 -20.16
C ASP A 633 -25.22 21.83 -19.70
N ARG A 634 -25.67 22.45 -18.60
CA ARG A 634 -24.98 23.62 -18.04
C ARG A 634 -23.56 23.27 -17.60
N ALA A 635 -23.38 22.15 -16.89
CA ALA A 635 -22.05 21.71 -16.45
C ALA A 635 -21.11 21.47 -17.64
N ALA A 636 -21.61 20.82 -18.70
CA ALA A 636 -20.85 20.58 -19.92
C ALA A 636 -20.45 21.89 -20.62
N LYS A 637 -21.35 22.90 -20.65
CA LYS A 637 -21.06 24.23 -21.19
C LYS A 637 -20.03 24.99 -20.36
N VAL A 638 -20.07 24.90 -19.03
CA VAL A 638 -19.06 25.52 -18.15
C VAL A 638 -17.68 24.89 -18.40
N LEU A 639 -17.60 23.56 -18.48
CA LEU A 639 -16.34 22.86 -18.76
C LEU A 639 -15.80 23.19 -20.16
N ARG A 640 -16.68 23.35 -21.15
CA ARG A 640 -16.32 23.79 -22.50
C ARG A 640 -15.59 25.13 -22.51
N LEU A 641 -15.96 26.06 -21.63
CA LEU A 641 -15.38 27.40 -21.55
C LEU A 641 -14.00 27.43 -20.87
N ALA A 642 -13.51 26.31 -20.34
CA ALA A 642 -12.25 26.27 -19.63
C ALA A 642 -11.04 26.62 -20.51
N GLN A 643 -11.07 26.34 -21.82
CA GLN A 643 -9.87 26.30 -22.67
C GLN A 643 -10.12 26.68 -24.15
N GLY A 644 -9.03 26.80 -24.92
CA GLY A 644 -9.02 27.28 -26.31
C GLY A 644 -9.77 26.42 -27.34
N TRP A 645 -9.90 26.94 -28.57
CA TRP A 645 -10.75 26.38 -29.62
C TRP A 645 -10.51 24.88 -29.94
N ALA A 646 -9.25 24.43 -29.95
CA ALA A 646 -8.91 23.03 -30.22
C ALA A 646 -9.45 22.06 -29.15
N TYR A 647 -9.46 22.47 -27.88
CA TYR A 647 -10.10 21.72 -26.81
C TYR A 647 -11.61 21.67 -27.00
N GLN A 648 -12.25 22.82 -27.29
CA GLN A 648 -13.70 22.89 -27.46
C GLN A 648 -14.20 21.92 -28.52
N LYS A 649 -13.49 21.80 -29.65
CA LYS A 649 -13.83 20.83 -30.70
C LYS A 649 -13.77 19.38 -30.22
N ARG A 650 -12.71 19.01 -29.47
CA ARG A 650 -12.55 17.67 -28.89
C ARG A 650 -13.60 17.38 -27.80
N TRP A 651 -13.93 18.39 -27.00
CA TRP A 651 -14.97 18.32 -25.98
C TRP A 651 -16.34 18.13 -26.60
N ASP A 652 -16.71 18.94 -27.59
CA ASP A 652 -17.99 18.85 -28.30
C ASP A 652 -18.14 17.47 -28.98
N LYS A 653 -17.05 16.92 -29.55
CA LYS A 653 -17.05 15.56 -30.09
C LYS A 653 -17.21 14.49 -29.00
N ALA A 654 -16.46 14.57 -27.90
CA ALA A 654 -16.59 13.63 -26.79
C ALA A 654 -17.99 13.63 -26.17
N LEU A 655 -18.66 14.79 -26.11
CA LEU A 655 -20.04 14.93 -25.68
C LEU A 655 -21.02 14.18 -26.62
N ALA A 656 -20.85 14.34 -27.93
CA ALA A 656 -21.69 13.69 -28.94
C ALA A 656 -21.50 12.16 -28.94
N ASP A 657 -20.25 11.70 -29.01
CA ASP A 657 -19.92 10.28 -29.05
C ASP A 657 -20.29 9.59 -27.73
N GLY A 658 -20.07 10.27 -26.59
CA GLY A 658 -20.46 9.78 -25.27
C GLY A 658 -21.98 9.66 -25.12
N ALA A 659 -22.75 10.55 -25.76
CA ALA A 659 -24.21 10.45 -25.77
C ALA A 659 -24.72 9.23 -26.54
N LEU A 660 -24.12 8.96 -27.70
CA LEU A 660 -24.42 7.76 -28.49
C LEU A 660 -24.10 6.49 -27.69
N LEU A 661 -22.95 6.47 -27.04
CA LEU A 661 -22.52 5.35 -26.21
C LEU A 661 -23.45 5.14 -25.00
N ALA A 662 -23.85 6.21 -24.31
CA ALA A 662 -24.81 6.11 -23.20
C ALA A 662 -26.15 5.52 -23.67
N ALA A 663 -26.65 5.91 -24.84
CA ALA A 663 -27.88 5.36 -25.41
C ALA A 663 -27.75 3.85 -25.69
N ARG A 664 -26.64 3.41 -26.28
CA ARG A 664 -26.34 1.98 -26.47
C ARG A 664 -26.30 1.24 -25.14
N LEU A 665 -25.54 1.75 -24.17
CA LEU A 665 -25.36 1.11 -22.86
C LEU A 665 -26.67 1.01 -22.07
N LYS A 666 -27.55 2.00 -22.20
CA LYS A 666 -28.90 1.96 -21.62
C LYS A 666 -29.79 0.89 -22.25
N ALA A 667 -29.54 0.53 -23.50
CA ALA A 667 -30.30 -0.48 -24.24
C ALA A 667 -29.73 -1.90 -24.10
N LEU A 668 -28.72 -2.12 -23.24
CA LEU A 668 -28.18 -3.45 -23.01
C LEU A 668 -29.25 -4.38 -22.41
N PRO A 669 -29.25 -5.68 -22.80
CA PRO A 669 -30.14 -6.66 -22.20
C PRO A 669 -29.82 -6.87 -20.71
N PRO A 670 -30.79 -7.29 -19.90
CA PRO A 670 -30.55 -7.65 -18.50
C PRO A 670 -29.54 -8.80 -18.42
N LEU A 671 -28.83 -8.89 -17.28
CA LEU A 671 -27.93 -10.00 -17.03
C LEU A 671 -28.69 -11.33 -17.03
N PRO A 672 -28.13 -12.40 -17.59
CA PRO A 672 -28.75 -13.72 -17.50
C PRO A 672 -28.75 -14.19 -16.04
N ASP A 673 -29.83 -14.86 -15.65
CA ASP A 673 -29.94 -15.43 -14.32
C ASP A 673 -28.86 -16.48 -14.08
N GLN A 674 -28.26 -16.40 -12.89
CA GLN A 674 -27.12 -17.21 -12.52
C GLN A 674 -27.14 -17.45 -11.01
N PRO A 675 -27.02 -18.70 -10.54
CA PRO A 675 -26.89 -18.96 -9.11
C PRO A 675 -25.53 -18.48 -8.58
N ALA A 676 -25.48 -18.06 -7.32
CA ALA A 676 -24.21 -17.80 -6.67
C ALA A 676 -23.39 -19.10 -6.58
N GLY A 677 -22.06 -18.96 -6.62
CA GLY A 677 -21.19 -20.12 -6.61
C GLY A 677 -19.75 -19.79 -6.28
N VAL A 678 -18.93 -20.84 -6.26
CA VAL A 678 -17.47 -20.73 -6.17
C VAL A 678 -16.90 -21.30 -7.45
N LEU A 679 -15.93 -20.61 -8.06
CA LEU A 679 -15.28 -21.08 -9.27
C LEU A 679 -14.49 -22.36 -8.94
N ARG A 680 -14.93 -23.50 -9.47
CA ARG A 680 -14.37 -24.83 -9.16
C ARG A 680 -12.86 -24.91 -9.33
N GLU A 681 -12.30 -24.23 -10.33
CA GLU A 681 -10.86 -24.20 -10.62
C GLU A 681 -10.03 -23.59 -9.48
N THR A 682 -10.64 -22.72 -8.66
CA THR A 682 -9.98 -22.10 -7.51
C THR A 682 -10.04 -22.96 -6.25
N MET A 683 -10.87 -24.01 -6.25
CA MET A 683 -11.07 -24.93 -5.13
C MET A 683 -10.03 -26.06 -5.17
N THR A 684 -8.75 -25.71 -5.05
CA THR A 684 -7.67 -26.69 -5.12
C THR A 684 -7.59 -27.56 -3.87
N THR A 685 -7.35 -28.86 -4.05
CA THR A 685 -7.00 -29.78 -2.96
C THR A 685 -5.71 -29.32 -2.28
N VAL A 686 -5.70 -29.28 -0.95
CA VAL A 686 -4.56 -28.81 -0.14
C VAL A 686 -4.10 -29.87 0.84
N ASP A 687 -2.79 -29.93 1.06
CA ASP A 687 -2.21 -30.83 2.05
C ASP A 687 -2.52 -30.35 3.47
N TYR A 688 -3.08 -31.24 4.26
CA TYR A 688 -3.39 -31.10 5.67
C TYR A 688 -2.40 -31.98 6.43
N GLY A 689 -1.27 -31.38 6.81
CA GLY A 689 -0.18 -32.09 7.50
C GLY A 689 -0.63 -32.54 8.89
N VAL A 690 -1.07 -33.79 9.02
CA VAL A 690 -1.52 -34.36 10.30
C VAL A 690 -0.37 -35.00 11.07
N LEU A 691 -0.40 -34.90 12.40
CA LEU A 691 0.48 -35.62 13.34
C LEU A 691 0.14 -37.12 13.44
N ASP A 692 -1.09 -37.53 13.12
CA ASP A 692 -1.51 -38.94 13.03
C ASP A 692 -2.30 -39.21 11.74
N LYS A 693 -1.72 -40.02 10.85
CA LYS A 693 -2.24 -40.32 9.51
C LYS A 693 -3.38 -41.35 9.51
N GLN A 694 -3.66 -42.03 10.62
CA GLN A 694 -4.66 -43.12 10.65
C GLN A 694 -6.08 -42.66 11.03
N HIS A 695 -6.24 -41.49 11.66
CA HIS A 695 -7.55 -41.04 12.18
C HIS A 695 -8.14 -39.78 11.53
N ALA A 696 -7.44 -39.14 10.58
CA ALA A 696 -7.88 -37.89 9.94
C ALA A 696 -8.70 -38.11 8.66
N THR A 697 -9.82 -38.82 8.76
CA THR A 697 -10.81 -38.94 7.68
C THR A 697 -12.17 -38.42 8.13
N GLY A 698 -12.78 -37.52 7.35
CA GLY A 698 -14.12 -37.00 7.65
C GLY A 698 -14.67 -36.07 6.57
N GLU A 699 -15.94 -35.68 6.76
CA GLU A 699 -16.64 -34.70 5.92
C GLU A 699 -17.20 -33.58 6.80
N ASN A 700 -17.21 -32.36 6.29
CA ASN A 700 -17.84 -31.20 6.92
C ASN A 700 -18.49 -30.32 5.84
N ARG A 701 -19.41 -29.44 6.24
CA ARG A 701 -20.07 -28.49 5.34
C ARG A 701 -19.64 -27.08 5.69
N LEU A 702 -19.26 -26.32 4.67
CA LEU A 702 -18.84 -24.94 4.78
C LEU A 702 -19.92 -24.05 4.15
N THR A 703 -20.58 -23.24 4.98
CA THR A 703 -21.55 -22.24 4.52
C THR A 703 -20.84 -20.93 4.23
N LEU A 704 -21.02 -20.42 3.01
CA LEU A 704 -20.44 -19.18 2.52
C LEU A 704 -21.56 -18.16 2.28
N SER A 705 -21.39 -16.92 2.73
CA SER A 705 -22.25 -15.80 2.37
C SER A 705 -21.50 -14.92 1.38
N ILE A 706 -21.98 -14.87 0.14
CA ILE A 706 -21.40 -14.12 -0.97
C ILE A 706 -22.24 -12.86 -1.18
N GLY A 707 -21.61 -11.69 -1.14
CA GLY A 707 -22.25 -10.43 -1.46
C GLY A 707 -22.53 -10.31 -2.95
N ALA A 708 -23.46 -9.44 -3.32
CA ALA A 708 -23.79 -9.12 -4.71
C ALA A 708 -22.60 -8.57 -5.53
N ASP A 709 -21.57 -8.05 -4.86
CA ASP A 709 -20.30 -7.65 -5.46
C ASP A 709 -19.33 -8.82 -5.74
N GLY A 710 -19.75 -10.05 -5.43
CA GLY A 710 -18.92 -11.24 -5.54
C GLY A 710 -17.88 -11.34 -4.42
N SER A 711 -18.00 -10.59 -3.33
CA SER A 711 -17.10 -10.70 -2.18
C SER A 711 -17.62 -11.71 -1.15
N LEU A 712 -16.71 -12.42 -0.46
CA LEU A 712 -17.09 -13.30 0.64
C LEU A 712 -17.29 -12.47 1.93
N ALA A 713 -18.53 -12.39 2.39
CA ALA A 713 -18.92 -11.68 3.61
C ALA A 713 -18.82 -12.55 4.88
N HIS A 714 -19.01 -13.87 4.75
CA HIS A 714 -18.93 -14.79 5.88
C HIS A 714 -18.63 -16.21 5.41
N ALA A 715 -17.82 -16.95 6.16
CA ALA A 715 -17.64 -18.39 5.99
C ALA A 715 -17.70 -19.09 7.35
N ALA A 716 -18.45 -20.18 7.46
CA ALA A 716 -18.54 -20.96 8.70
C ALA A 716 -18.69 -22.45 8.41
N ALA A 717 -17.97 -23.29 9.17
CA ALA A 717 -18.16 -24.73 9.11
C ALA A 717 -19.31 -25.17 10.02
N GLU A 718 -19.98 -26.25 9.62
CA GLU A 718 -21.13 -26.82 10.35
C GLU A 718 -20.70 -27.53 11.63
N MET A 719 -19.63 -28.32 11.58
CA MET A 719 -19.12 -29.09 12.72
C MET A 719 -17.75 -28.59 13.23
N PRO A 720 -17.43 -28.73 14.53
CA PRO A 720 -16.11 -28.42 15.07
C PRO A 720 -15.04 -29.36 14.50
N MET A 721 -13.81 -28.86 14.38
CA MET A 721 -12.69 -29.62 13.82
C MET A 721 -11.34 -29.12 14.37
N GLU A 722 -10.25 -29.80 14.02
CA GLU A 722 -8.93 -29.44 14.51
C GLU A 722 -8.52 -28.01 14.10
N PRO A 723 -7.82 -27.25 14.96
CA PRO A 723 -7.40 -25.88 14.68
C PRO A 723 -6.54 -25.76 13.40
N MET A 724 -5.75 -26.80 13.10
CA MET A 724 -4.96 -26.85 11.88
C MET A 724 -5.83 -27.00 10.63
N LEU A 725 -6.95 -27.72 10.71
CA LEU A 725 -7.93 -27.81 9.62
C LEU A 725 -8.67 -26.49 9.44
N ASN A 726 -9.04 -25.82 10.55
CA ASN A 726 -9.61 -24.46 10.53
C ASN A 726 -8.67 -23.46 9.84
N LYS A 727 -7.35 -23.57 10.09
CA LYS A 727 -6.35 -22.76 9.39
C LYS A 727 -6.30 -23.06 7.90
N VAL A 728 -6.33 -24.34 7.50
CA VAL A 728 -6.37 -24.74 6.09
C VAL A 728 -7.64 -24.22 5.39
N LEU A 729 -8.80 -24.30 6.05
CA LEU A 729 -10.05 -23.71 5.56
C LEU A 729 -9.93 -22.20 5.38
N PHE A 730 -9.44 -21.48 6.38
CA PHE A 730 -9.21 -20.03 6.33
C PHE A 730 -8.31 -19.63 5.16
N ASP A 731 -7.20 -20.32 4.97
CA ASP A 731 -6.25 -20.05 3.88
C ASP A 731 -6.84 -20.42 2.52
N SER A 732 -7.76 -21.39 2.45
CA SER A 732 -8.41 -21.83 1.21
C SER A 732 -9.50 -20.86 0.77
N VAL A 733 -10.43 -20.48 1.66
CA VAL A 733 -11.50 -19.53 1.32
C VAL A 733 -10.97 -18.17 0.89
N LYS A 734 -9.81 -17.74 1.41
CA LYS A 734 -9.17 -16.49 0.96
C LYS A 734 -8.66 -16.51 -0.48
N ARG A 735 -8.48 -17.69 -1.07
CA ARG A 735 -7.93 -17.88 -2.43
C ARG A 735 -9.00 -18.20 -3.45
N TRP A 736 -10.24 -18.45 -3.03
CA TRP A 736 -11.33 -18.80 -3.94
C TRP A 736 -11.88 -17.57 -4.67
N THR A 737 -12.35 -17.79 -5.90
CA THR A 737 -13.12 -16.80 -6.65
C THR A 737 -14.60 -17.10 -6.50
N TYR A 738 -15.37 -16.09 -6.10
CA TYR A 738 -16.80 -16.19 -5.86
C TYR A 738 -17.60 -15.59 -7.02
N LEU A 739 -18.71 -16.23 -7.35
CA LEU A 739 -19.66 -15.80 -8.36
C LEU A 739 -20.91 -15.25 -7.65
N PRO A 740 -21.32 -14.00 -7.92
CA PRO A 740 -22.54 -13.44 -7.32
C PRO A 740 -23.79 -14.11 -7.89
N ALA A 741 -24.89 -14.08 -7.13
CA ALA A 741 -26.19 -14.48 -7.64
C ALA A 741 -26.78 -13.38 -8.53
N ILE A 742 -27.42 -13.78 -9.61
CA ILE A 742 -28.18 -12.93 -10.51
C ILE A 742 -29.58 -13.54 -10.62
N LYS A 743 -30.61 -12.80 -10.17
CA LYS A 743 -32.03 -13.19 -10.25
C LYS A 743 -32.82 -12.04 -10.86
N HIS A 744 -33.59 -12.31 -11.92
CA HIS A 744 -34.26 -11.30 -12.74
C HIS A 744 -33.30 -10.20 -13.24
N GLY A 745 -32.08 -10.59 -13.59
CA GLY A 745 -31.04 -9.67 -14.06
C GLY A 745 -30.48 -8.69 -13.03
N GLN A 746 -30.75 -8.87 -11.74
CA GLN A 746 -30.19 -8.06 -10.64
C GLN A 746 -29.23 -8.87 -9.77
N LEU A 747 -28.12 -8.25 -9.36
CA LEU A 747 -27.16 -8.84 -8.42
C LEU A 747 -27.75 -8.95 -7.00
N GLN A 748 -27.66 -10.13 -6.41
CA GLN A 748 -28.20 -10.43 -5.08
C GLN A 748 -27.14 -11.04 -4.17
N ASP A 749 -27.30 -10.79 -2.86
CA ASP A 749 -26.54 -11.49 -1.84
C ASP A 749 -27.08 -12.92 -1.74
N ALA A 750 -26.20 -13.89 -1.58
CA ALA A 750 -26.58 -15.30 -1.60
C ALA A 750 -25.73 -16.14 -0.66
N LYS A 751 -26.26 -17.31 -0.30
CA LYS A 751 -25.54 -18.33 0.45
C LYS A 751 -25.20 -19.51 -0.44
N VAL A 752 -23.98 -20.01 -0.30
CA VAL A 752 -23.47 -21.17 -1.04
C VAL A 752 -22.89 -22.16 -0.05
N GLU A 753 -23.13 -23.45 -0.29
CA GLU A 753 -22.58 -24.52 0.52
C GLU A 753 -21.46 -25.24 -0.23
N VAL A 754 -20.38 -25.54 0.49
CA VAL A 754 -19.24 -26.31 -0.01
C VAL A 754 -19.00 -27.49 0.92
N LEU A 755 -18.96 -28.69 0.36
CA LEU A 755 -18.54 -29.89 1.07
C LEU A 755 -17.01 -29.91 1.20
N VAL A 756 -16.54 -30.08 2.43
CA VAL A 756 -15.13 -30.23 2.79
C VAL A 756 -14.90 -31.70 3.10
N ARG A 757 -14.02 -32.35 2.34
CA ARG A 757 -13.64 -33.75 2.56
C ARG A 757 -12.17 -33.81 2.91
N TYR A 758 -11.82 -34.44 4.03
CA TYR A 758 -10.44 -34.62 4.42
C TYR A 758 -10.13 -36.09 4.61
N ARG A 759 -9.04 -36.56 3.98
CA ARG A 759 -8.57 -37.96 4.03
C ARG A 759 -7.11 -38.03 3.68
N ASN A 760 -6.35 -38.91 4.33
CA ASN A 760 -4.93 -39.18 4.04
C ASN A 760 -4.05 -37.91 4.08
N GLY A 761 -4.37 -36.96 4.95
CA GLY A 761 -3.63 -35.69 5.06
C GLY A 761 -3.85 -34.74 3.88
N ARG A 762 -4.99 -34.85 3.18
CA ARG A 762 -5.42 -33.90 2.15
C ARG A 762 -6.84 -33.46 2.41
N VAL A 763 -7.16 -32.24 2.00
CA VAL A 763 -8.50 -31.65 2.06
C VAL A 763 -8.91 -31.29 0.64
N SER A 764 -10.06 -31.79 0.20
CA SER A 764 -10.69 -31.44 -1.06
C SER A 764 -12.03 -30.76 -0.81
N PHE A 765 -12.45 -29.98 -1.80
CA PHE A 765 -13.65 -29.16 -1.72
C PHE A 765 -14.55 -29.45 -2.91
N VAL A 766 -15.84 -29.61 -2.66
CA VAL A 766 -16.84 -29.84 -3.71
C VAL A 766 -18.00 -28.89 -3.47
N PRO A 767 -18.41 -28.06 -4.45
CA PRO A 767 -19.66 -27.30 -4.32
C PRO A 767 -20.79 -28.29 -4.02
N ALA A 768 -21.57 -28.05 -2.97
CA ALA A 768 -22.78 -28.82 -2.78
C ALA A 768 -23.73 -28.41 -3.92
N ASP A 769 -24.04 -29.33 -4.84
CA ASP A 769 -25.01 -29.03 -5.88
C ASP A 769 -26.30 -28.55 -5.19
N ALA A 770 -26.80 -27.39 -5.63
CA ALA A 770 -27.97 -26.76 -5.05
C ALA A 770 -29.12 -27.79 -5.09
N ARG A 771 -29.54 -28.28 -3.92
CA ARG A 771 -30.89 -28.84 -3.81
C ARG A 771 -31.81 -27.69 -4.21
N VAL A 772 -32.43 -27.81 -5.38
CA VAL A 772 -33.64 -27.08 -5.70
C VAL A 772 -34.58 -27.36 -4.54
N SER A 773 -34.89 -26.32 -3.76
CA SER A 773 -35.96 -26.39 -2.76
C SER A 773 -37.23 -26.87 -3.48
N PRO A 774 -37.95 -27.88 -2.99
CA PRO A 774 -39.24 -28.28 -3.57
C PRO A 774 -40.35 -27.23 -3.42
N GLU A 775 -40.04 -26.03 -2.92
CA GLU A 775 -40.95 -24.90 -2.80
C GLU A 775 -40.25 -23.61 -3.27
N GLU A 776 -40.33 -23.33 -4.58
CA GLU A 776 -40.42 -21.99 -5.19
C GLU A 776 -41.32 -22.08 -6.43
#